data_AF-A0AAV2TM40-F1
#
_entry.id   AF-A0AAV2TM40-F1
#
_cell.length_a   1.000
_cell.length_b   1.000
_cell.length_c   1.000
_cell.angle_alpha   90.00
_cell.angle_beta   90.00
_cell.angle_gamma   90.00
#
_symmetry.space_group_name_H-M   'P 1'
#
loop_
_entity.id
_entity.type
_entity.pdbx_description
1 polymer ?
#
loop_
_entity_poly.entity_id
_entity_poly.type
_entity_poly.pdbx_seq_one_letter_code
_entity_poly.pdbx_strand_id
1 'polypeptide(L)'
;MAPVKSHINIVVIGHVDSGKSTTTGHLIYKCGGIDKRTIEKFEKEAAEIGKGSFKYAWVLDKLKAERERGITIDIALWKFETERYFVTVIDAPGHRDFIKNMITGTSQADCAVLIIAAGTGEFEAGFSKEGQTREHALLAYTLGVKQLIVAVNKMDSTTPPYSEARFNEIEKNVAGYVKKIGFNPKCVPFVPISGWIGDNIIEKSEHMTWYKGFSVERKTADGKTITATGVTLLNALDSVEPPSRPTDKPLRLPLQDVYKIGGIGTVPVGRVETGIMKPGMVVTFAPQNLSTEVKSIEMHHEALTEACPGDNVGFNIKNVAVKDIRRGNVAGDSKNDPPKGTEDFLAQVIVLNHPGEIKNGYAPVLDCHTAHIACKFAEIQSKIDRRSAKVLEEHPAMIKSGDAAMVLMVPSKPMCVETFAQYPPLGRFAVRDMKQTVAVGVIKEVNKKSEAAKATKSAQKVAKTKNCTLGEMAPVKSHINIVVIGHVDSGKSTTTGHLIYKCGGIDKRTIEKFEKEAAEIGKGSFKYAWVLDKLKAERERGITIDIALWKFETERYFVTVIDAPGHRDFIKNMITGTSQADCAVLIIAAGTGEFEAGFSKEGQTREHALLAYTLGVKQLIVAVNKMDSTTPPYSEARFNEIEKNVAGYVKKIGFNPKCVPFVPISGWIGDNIIEKSEHMTWYKGFSVERKTADGKTITATGVTLLNALDSVEPPSRPTDKPLRLPLQDVYKIGGIGTVPVGRVETGIMKPGMVVTFAPQNLSTEVKSIEMHHEALTEACPGDNVGFNIKNVAVKDIRRGNVAGDSKNDPPKGTEDFLAQVIVLNHPGEIKNGYAPVLDCHTAHIACKFAEIQSKIDRRSAKVLEEHPAMIKSGDAAMVLMVPSKPMCVETFAQYPPLGRFAVRDMKQTVAVGVIKEVNKKSEAAKATKSAQKVAKTKK
;
A
#
# COMPACT_ATOMS: atom_id res chain seq x y z
N MET A 1 -3.09 31.50 -12.71
CA MET A 1 -2.56 30.46 -11.81
C MET A 1 -3.11 30.77 -10.43
N ALA A 2 -3.85 29.85 -9.80
CA ALA A 2 -4.25 30.05 -8.40
C ALA A 2 -2.98 30.08 -7.52
N PRO A 3 -2.90 30.95 -6.51
CA PRO A 3 -1.74 31.02 -5.63
C PRO A 3 -1.54 29.66 -4.92
N VAL A 4 -0.29 29.21 -4.83
CA VAL A 4 0.07 27.97 -4.13
C VAL A 4 -0.23 28.15 -2.64
N LYS A 5 -1.28 27.50 -2.14
CA LYS A 5 -1.68 27.55 -0.72
C LYS A 5 -0.67 26.80 0.14
N SER A 6 -0.30 27.36 1.30
CA SER A 6 0.64 26.71 2.24
C SER A 6 -0.08 25.76 3.20
N HIS A 7 0.60 24.71 3.69
CA HIS A 7 0.03 23.80 4.67
C HIS A 7 0.24 24.29 6.12
N ILE A 8 -0.79 24.21 6.96
CA ILE A 8 -0.70 24.43 8.41
C ILE A 8 -1.41 23.33 9.19
N ASN A 9 -0.87 22.96 10.35
CA ASN A 9 -1.48 22.01 11.28
C ASN A 9 -2.07 22.77 12.47
N ILE A 10 -3.32 22.50 12.81
CA ILE A 10 -3.98 23.07 13.99
C ILE A 10 -4.43 21.98 14.94
N VAL A 11 -4.26 22.20 16.25
CA VAL A 11 -4.81 21.32 17.29
C VAL A 11 -5.94 22.03 18.01
N VAL A 12 -7.08 21.35 18.18
CA VAL A 12 -8.23 21.89 18.92
C VAL A 12 -8.21 21.32 20.33
N ILE A 13 -8.10 22.19 21.34
CA ILE A 13 -7.91 21.82 22.74
C ILE A 13 -8.93 22.53 23.63
N GLY A 14 -9.24 21.95 24.79
CA GLY A 14 -10.26 22.50 25.70
C GLY A 14 -10.89 21.44 26.61
N HIS A 15 -11.60 21.87 27.64
CA HIS A 15 -12.24 21.00 28.64
C HIS A 15 -13.24 20.00 28.02
N VAL A 16 -13.57 18.92 28.72
CA VAL A 16 -14.76 18.09 28.40
C VAL A 16 -15.99 19.02 28.31
N ASP A 17 -16.87 18.75 27.35
CA ASP A 17 -18.09 19.54 27.10
C ASP A 17 -17.93 21.00 26.64
N SER A 18 -16.70 21.48 26.40
CA SER A 18 -16.48 22.80 25.79
C SER A 18 -16.98 22.92 24.34
N GLY A 19 -17.40 21.81 23.72
CA GLY A 19 -17.94 21.78 22.35
C GLY A 19 -16.89 21.71 21.24
N LYS A 20 -15.67 21.23 21.54
CA LYS A 20 -14.55 21.08 20.57
C LYS A 20 -14.95 20.37 19.28
N SER A 21 -15.49 19.17 19.41
CA SER A 21 -15.81 18.31 18.26
C SER A 21 -16.99 18.87 17.46
N THR A 22 -17.95 19.50 18.12
CA THR A 22 -19.05 20.21 17.44
C THR A 22 -18.52 21.38 16.61
N THR A 23 -17.69 22.25 17.20
CA THR A 23 -17.10 23.40 16.48
C THR A 23 -16.23 22.94 15.31
N THR A 24 -15.41 21.91 15.53
CA THR A 24 -14.51 21.37 14.51
C THR A 24 -15.27 20.70 13.37
N GLY A 25 -16.28 19.88 13.68
CA GLY A 25 -17.12 19.22 12.69
C GLY A 25 -17.93 20.22 11.87
N HIS A 26 -18.43 21.29 12.50
CA HIS A 26 -19.12 22.37 11.80
C HIS A 26 -18.19 23.11 10.83
N LEU A 27 -16.98 23.45 11.28
CA LEU A 27 -15.97 24.10 10.44
C LEU A 27 -15.63 23.25 9.21
N ILE A 28 -15.38 21.94 9.38
CA ILE A 28 -15.07 21.04 8.26
C ILE A 28 -16.26 20.92 7.29
N TYR A 29 -17.48 20.81 7.81
CA TYR A 29 -18.68 20.73 6.99
C TYR A 29 -18.82 21.95 6.08
N LYS A 30 -18.77 23.14 6.66
CA LYS A 30 -19.01 24.38 5.92
C LYS A 30 -17.86 24.74 4.97
N CYS A 31 -16.62 24.34 5.29
CA CYS A 31 -15.48 24.48 4.37
C CYS A 31 -15.44 23.41 3.27
N GLY A 32 -16.48 22.58 3.12
CA GLY A 32 -16.62 21.63 2.02
C GLY A 32 -15.75 20.37 2.14
N GLY A 33 -15.18 20.09 3.32
CA GLY A 33 -14.37 18.90 3.56
C GLY A 33 -15.16 17.59 3.60
N ILE A 34 -16.49 17.66 3.72
CA ILE A 34 -17.40 16.51 3.81
C ILE A 34 -18.58 16.71 2.86
N ASP A 35 -18.94 15.65 2.13
CA ASP A 35 -20.08 15.65 1.24
C ASP A 35 -21.41 15.62 1.99
N LYS A 36 -22.39 16.37 1.48
CA LYS A 36 -23.71 16.53 2.10
C LYS A 36 -24.41 15.19 2.39
N ARG A 37 -24.23 14.20 1.52
CA ARG A 37 -24.80 12.85 1.66
C ARG A 37 -24.26 12.08 2.87
N THR A 38 -22.98 12.25 3.18
CA THR A 38 -22.34 11.60 4.33
C THR A 38 -22.84 12.20 5.65
N ILE A 39 -23.11 13.50 5.69
CA ILE A 39 -23.68 14.15 6.88
C ILE A 39 -25.13 13.75 7.11
N GLU A 40 -25.95 13.68 6.06
CA GLU A 40 -27.33 13.21 6.16
C GLU A 40 -27.39 11.76 6.70
N LYS A 41 -26.42 10.92 6.31
CA LYS A 41 -26.27 9.57 6.85
C LYS A 41 -25.94 9.59 8.35
N PHE A 42 -24.96 10.38 8.77
CA PHE A 42 -24.56 10.44 10.18
C PHE A 42 -25.59 11.13 11.07
N GLU A 43 -26.35 12.09 10.54
CA GLU A 43 -27.48 12.71 11.23
C GLU A 43 -28.58 11.67 11.51
N LYS A 44 -28.86 10.79 10.55
CA LYS A 44 -29.80 9.68 10.74
C LYS A 44 -29.29 8.66 11.77
N GLU A 45 -28.03 8.23 11.68
CA GLU A 45 -27.43 7.29 12.65
C GLU A 45 -27.39 7.88 14.07
N ALA A 46 -27.08 9.17 14.22
CA ALA A 46 -27.07 9.84 15.52
C ALA A 46 -28.49 9.99 16.11
N ALA A 47 -29.48 10.23 15.27
CA ALA A 47 -30.89 10.30 15.67
C ALA A 47 -31.43 8.94 16.12
N GLU A 48 -31.07 7.85 15.45
CA GLU A 48 -31.46 6.48 15.82
C GLU A 48 -30.96 6.07 17.22
N ILE A 49 -29.84 6.63 17.67
CA ILE A 49 -29.24 6.38 19.00
C ILE A 49 -29.73 7.38 20.06
N GLY A 50 -30.63 8.31 19.71
CA GLY A 50 -31.18 9.32 20.62
C GLY A 50 -30.21 10.47 20.94
N LYS A 51 -29.10 10.60 20.20
CA LYS A 51 -28.08 11.64 20.35
C LYS A 51 -28.06 12.59 19.14
N GLY A 52 -29.23 13.01 18.65
CA GLY A 52 -29.35 13.87 17.47
C GLY A 52 -28.63 15.23 17.59
N SER A 53 -28.40 15.71 18.81
CA SER A 53 -27.61 16.91 19.10
C SER A 53 -26.10 16.77 18.84
N PHE A 54 -25.61 15.59 18.43
CA PHE A 54 -24.18 15.32 18.21
C PHE A 54 -23.81 15.15 16.73
N LYS A 55 -24.66 15.58 15.79
CA LYS A 55 -24.46 15.36 14.34
C LYS A 55 -23.08 15.78 13.82
N TYR A 56 -22.54 16.91 14.31
CA TYR A 56 -21.22 17.40 13.90
C TYR A 56 -20.06 16.72 14.65
N ALA A 57 -20.28 16.23 15.86
CA ALA A 57 -19.26 15.45 16.60
C ALA A 57 -19.11 14.04 16.01
N TRP A 58 -20.21 13.44 15.55
CA TRP A 58 -20.24 12.11 14.89
C TRP A 58 -19.40 12.01 13.62
N VAL A 59 -19.17 13.15 12.97
CA VAL A 59 -18.26 13.27 11.83
C VAL A 59 -16.82 12.96 12.23
N LEU A 60 -16.40 13.39 13.41
CA LEU A 60 -15.02 13.27 13.89
C LEU A 60 -14.78 11.93 14.59
N ASP A 61 -15.79 11.45 15.32
CA ASP A 61 -15.74 10.22 16.10
C ASP A 61 -15.84 8.98 15.19
N LYS A 62 -14.70 8.31 14.97
CA LYS A 62 -14.62 7.10 14.14
C LYS A 62 -14.78 5.82 14.95
N LEU A 63 -14.43 5.84 16.24
CA LEU A 63 -14.51 4.67 17.10
C LEU A 63 -15.92 4.49 17.66
N LYS A 64 -16.40 3.25 17.70
CA LYS A 64 -17.69 2.92 18.31
C LYS A 64 -17.75 3.35 19.79
N ALA A 65 -16.65 3.19 20.52
CA ALA A 65 -16.53 3.61 21.91
C ALA A 65 -16.61 5.15 22.10
N GLU A 66 -16.16 5.94 21.12
CA GLU A 66 -16.30 7.41 21.14
C GLU A 66 -17.77 7.79 20.99
N ARG A 67 -18.45 7.19 20.01
CA ARG A 67 -19.88 7.43 19.72
C ARG A 67 -20.78 7.06 20.89
N GLU A 68 -20.49 5.95 21.57
CA GLU A 68 -21.22 5.49 22.75
C GLU A 68 -21.01 6.41 23.96
N ARG A 69 -19.76 6.80 24.25
CA ARG A 69 -19.41 7.61 25.42
C ARG A 69 -19.59 9.12 25.22
N GLY A 70 -19.69 9.60 23.98
CA GLY A 70 -19.81 11.03 23.65
C GLY A 70 -18.56 11.85 23.95
N ILE A 71 -17.40 11.20 24.02
CA ILE A 71 -16.09 11.85 24.25
C ILE A 71 -15.10 11.37 23.18
N THR A 72 -14.30 12.29 22.65
CA THR A 72 -13.18 11.98 21.74
C THR A 72 -12.11 11.21 22.50
N ILE A 73 -11.65 10.09 21.94
CA ILE A 73 -10.69 9.15 22.54
C ILE A 73 -9.39 9.17 21.74
N ASP A 74 -9.49 9.08 20.42
CA ASP A 74 -8.37 9.03 19.47
C ASP A 74 -8.27 10.32 18.66
N ILE A 75 -7.12 10.53 18.03
CA ILE A 75 -6.85 11.74 17.26
C ILE A 75 -7.46 11.58 15.87
N ALA A 76 -8.40 12.45 15.53
CA ALA A 76 -8.95 12.52 14.19
C ALA A 76 -8.20 13.59 13.37
N LEU A 77 -7.63 13.17 12.23
CA LEU A 77 -7.01 14.07 11.25
C LEU A 77 -8.00 14.37 10.13
N TRP A 78 -8.34 15.65 9.98
CA TRP A 78 -9.24 16.14 8.92
C TRP A 78 -8.63 17.33 8.20
N LYS A 79 -9.03 17.52 6.94
CA LYS A 79 -8.52 18.61 6.12
C LYS A 79 -9.66 19.50 5.64
N PHE A 80 -9.40 20.78 5.63
CA PHE A 80 -10.22 21.75 4.91
C PHE A 80 -9.34 22.87 4.33
N GLU A 81 -9.91 23.62 3.40
CA GLU A 81 -9.23 24.72 2.75
C GLU A 81 -9.71 26.05 3.29
N THR A 82 -8.77 26.97 3.49
CA THR A 82 -9.05 28.39 3.64
C THR A 82 -8.64 29.16 2.38
N GLU A 83 -8.78 30.47 2.40
CA GLU A 83 -8.32 31.31 1.29
C GLU A 83 -6.80 31.22 1.11
N ARG A 84 -6.05 31.13 2.23
CA ARG A 84 -4.57 31.15 2.23
C ARG A 84 -3.92 29.78 2.43
N TYR A 85 -4.59 28.84 3.10
CA TYR A 85 -3.97 27.63 3.60
C TYR A 85 -4.74 26.34 3.33
N PHE A 86 -4.00 25.24 3.25
CA PHE A 86 -4.51 23.90 3.48
C PHE A 86 -4.36 23.58 4.96
N VAL A 87 -5.48 23.47 5.68
CA VAL A 87 -5.50 23.28 7.12
C VAL A 87 -5.73 21.81 7.44
N THR A 88 -4.81 21.22 8.19
CA THR A 88 -5.03 19.90 8.82
C THR A 88 -5.43 20.12 10.27
N VAL A 89 -6.64 19.69 10.63
CA VAL A 89 -7.16 19.75 11.99
C VAL A 89 -6.85 18.46 12.71
N ILE A 90 -6.35 18.62 13.92
CA ILE A 90 -6.08 17.58 14.89
C ILE A 90 -7.09 17.78 16.02
N ASP A 91 -8.18 17.03 16.03
CA ASP A 91 -9.12 17.06 17.16
C ASP A 91 -8.48 16.29 18.33
N ALA A 92 -8.18 17.00 19.42
CA ALA A 92 -7.51 16.42 20.57
C ALA A 92 -8.52 16.06 21.66
N PRO A 93 -8.36 14.88 22.30
CA PRO A 93 -9.28 14.45 23.33
C PRO A 93 -9.19 15.36 24.54
N GLY A 94 -10.36 15.75 25.04
CA GLY A 94 -10.47 16.63 26.20
C GLY A 94 -10.48 15.91 27.53
N HIS A 95 -10.26 14.61 27.63
CA HIS A 95 -10.37 13.86 28.89
C HIS A 95 -9.00 13.55 29.50
N ARG A 96 -8.90 13.51 30.86
CA ARG A 96 -7.63 13.31 31.59
C ARG A 96 -6.91 12.01 31.19
N ASP A 97 -7.65 10.93 30.97
CA ASP A 97 -7.07 9.64 30.58
C ASP A 97 -6.42 9.65 29.18
N PHE A 98 -6.73 10.63 28.33
CA PHE A 98 -6.25 10.71 26.95
C PHE A 98 -5.24 11.86 26.70
N ILE A 99 -4.68 12.45 27.76
CA ILE A 99 -3.63 13.47 27.68
C ILE A 99 -2.42 12.97 26.85
N LYS A 100 -2.14 11.67 26.85
CA LYS A 100 -1.10 11.07 25.99
C LYS A 100 -1.34 11.38 24.50
N ASN A 101 -2.58 11.22 24.05
CA ASN A 101 -2.98 11.46 22.67
C ASN A 101 -2.99 12.97 22.37
N MET A 102 -3.42 13.78 23.35
CA MET A 102 -3.35 15.24 23.26
C MET A 102 -1.91 15.75 23.09
N ILE A 103 -0.94 15.20 23.85
CA ILE A 103 0.49 15.55 23.73
C ILE A 103 1.00 15.26 22.32
N THR A 104 0.69 14.08 21.78
CA THR A 104 1.12 13.72 20.42
C THR A 104 0.45 14.57 19.35
N GLY A 105 -0.83 14.91 19.49
CA GLY A 105 -1.50 15.81 18.54
C GLY A 105 -0.95 17.24 18.60
N THR A 106 -0.69 17.73 19.81
CA THR A 106 -0.19 19.09 20.04
C THR A 106 1.26 19.27 19.58
N SER A 107 2.09 18.23 19.68
CA SER A 107 3.46 18.26 19.15
C SER A 107 3.53 18.47 17.63
N GLN A 108 2.45 18.14 16.91
CA GLN A 108 2.38 18.27 15.45
C GLN A 108 1.75 19.60 14.99
N ALA A 109 1.28 20.43 15.93
CA ALA A 109 0.50 21.61 15.62
C ALA A 109 1.38 22.86 15.49
N ASP A 110 1.06 23.68 14.50
CA ASP A 110 1.68 24.99 14.29
C ASP A 110 0.92 26.08 15.09
N CYS A 111 -0.37 25.87 15.30
CA CYS A 111 -1.25 26.70 16.13
C CYS A 111 -2.22 25.84 16.96
N ALA A 112 -2.53 26.29 18.18
CA ALA A 112 -3.56 25.69 19.02
C ALA A 112 -4.82 26.56 19.05
N VAL A 113 -5.98 25.94 18.91
CA VAL A 113 -7.29 26.56 19.09
C VAL A 113 -7.85 26.09 20.43
N LEU A 114 -7.89 26.99 21.41
CA LEU A 114 -8.42 26.75 22.75
C LEU A 114 -9.91 27.08 22.79
N ILE A 115 -10.74 26.05 22.87
CA ILE A 115 -12.19 26.16 22.99
C ILE A 115 -12.56 26.27 24.47
N ILE A 116 -13.30 27.32 24.81
CA ILE A 116 -13.74 27.63 26.18
C ILE A 116 -15.25 27.77 26.18
N ALA A 117 -15.97 27.01 27.01
CA ALA A 117 -17.40 27.20 27.17
C ALA A 117 -17.70 28.50 27.95
N ALA A 118 -18.68 29.28 27.46
CA ALA A 118 -19.11 30.52 28.09
C ALA A 118 -20.21 30.35 29.15
N GLY A 119 -20.87 29.19 29.15
CA GLY A 119 -21.96 28.87 30.08
C GLY A 119 -21.56 29.04 31.54
N THR A 120 -22.50 29.49 32.36
CA THR A 120 -22.30 29.67 33.80
C THR A 120 -22.08 28.31 34.46
N GLY A 121 -21.00 28.15 35.22
CA GLY A 121 -20.57 26.88 35.83
C GLY A 121 -19.64 26.06 34.93
N GLU A 122 -19.85 26.08 33.61
CA GLU A 122 -18.99 25.35 32.66
C GLU A 122 -17.60 25.99 32.52
N PHE A 123 -17.55 27.33 32.42
CA PHE A 123 -16.28 28.07 32.40
C PHE A 123 -15.47 27.83 33.68
N GLU A 124 -16.13 27.95 34.83
CA GLU A 124 -15.50 27.83 36.15
C GLU A 124 -14.97 26.40 36.37
N ALA A 125 -15.71 25.37 35.96
CA ALA A 125 -15.27 23.99 36.01
C ALA A 125 -14.01 23.76 35.15
N GLY A 126 -14.06 24.19 33.87
CA GLY A 126 -12.94 24.03 32.94
C GLY A 126 -11.71 24.88 33.29
N PHE A 127 -11.91 26.02 33.93
CA PHE A 127 -10.85 26.97 34.33
C PHE A 127 -10.43 26.85 35.79
N SER A 128 -10.93 25.87 36.54
CA SER A 128 -10.49 25.57 37.91
C SER A 128 -9.01 25.12 37.94
N LYS A 129 -8.40 25.01 39.14
CA LYS A 129 -7.01 24.48 39.28
C LYS A 129 -6.88 23.04 38.75
N GLU A 130 -7.97 22.29 38.83
CA GLU A 130 -8.11 20.92 38.35
C GLU A 130 -8.69 20.84 36.93
N GLY A 131 -9.07 21.99 36.37
CA GLY A 131 -9.67 22.12 35.06
C GLY A 131 -8.65 21.95 33.93
N GLN A 132 -9.06 21.27 32.87
CA GLN A 132 -8.18 20.91 31.77
C GLN A 132 -7.83 22.09 30.86
N THR A 133 -8.63 23.16 30.82
CA THR A 133 -8.35 24.33 29.97
C THR A 133 -6.99 24.93 30.33
N ARG A 134 -6.65 24.94 31.63
CA ARG A 134 -5.37 25.44 32.14
C ARG A 134 -4.20 24.53 31.83
N GLU A 135 -4.40 23.22 31.97
CA GLU A 135 -3.41 22.20 31.67
C GLU A 135 -3.11 22.14 30.17
N HIS A 136 -4.15 22.15 29.34
CA HIS A 136 -4.02 22.08 27.89
C HIS A 136 -3.26 23.27 27.29
N ALA A 137 -3.55 24.49 27.76
CA ALA A 137 -2.83 25.69 27.32
C ALA A 137 -1.34 25.65 27.71
N LEU A 138 -1.04 25.12 28.91
CA LEU A 138 0.33 24.94 29.39
C LEU A 138 1.08 23.86 28.59
N LEU A 139 0.42 22.73 28.31
CA LEU A 139 0.97 21.66 27.47
C LEU A 139 1.26 22.17 26.05
N ALA A 140 0.34 22.94 25.45
CA ALA A 140 0.55 23.51 24.12
C ALA A 140 1.79 24.40 24.05
N TYR A 141 1.96 25.31 25.01
CA TYR A 141 3.16 26.14 25.08
C TYR A 141 4.44 25.30 25.27
N THR A 142 4.37 24.33 26.18
CA THR A 142 5.49 23.45 26.49
C THR A 142 5.91 22.67 25.25
N LEU A 143 4.97 22.16 24.47
CA LEU A 143 5.25 21.31 23.29
C LEU A 143 5.72 22.07 22.06
N GLY A 144 5.79 23.40 22.08
CA GLY A 144 6.34 24.18 20.95
C GLY A 144 5.35 25.13 20.30
N VAL A 145 4.07 25.03 20.63
CA VAL A 145 3.03 25.82 19.98
C VAL A 145 3.10 27.25 20.49
N LYS A 146 3.60 28.17 19.65
CA LYS A 146 3.77 29.59 19.98
C LYS A 146 2.56 30.45 19.62
N GLN A 147 1.67 29.93 18.77
CA GLN A 147 0.46 30.63 18.32
C GLN A 147 -0.78 30.00 18.92
N LEU A 148 -1.59 30.80 19.60
CA LEU A 148 -2.82 30.38 20.25
C LEU A 148 -3.98 31.23 19.73
N ILE A 149 -5.11 30.59 19.46
CA ILE A 149 -6.41 31.20 19.18
C ILE A 149 -7.34 30.79 20.32
N VAL A 150 -8.10 31.71 20.90
CA VAL A 150 -9.09 31.39 21.92
C VAL A 150 -10.47 31.57 21.32
N ALA A 151 -11.25 30.50 21.25
CA ALA A 151 -12.63 30.55 20.82
C ALA A 151 -13.55 30.36 22.03
N VAL A 152 -14.31 31.40 22.36
CA VAL A 152 -15.28 31.38 23.45
C VAL A 152 -16.59 30.85 22.88
N ASN A 153 -16.86 29.57 23.15
CA ASN A 153 -17.94 28.77 22.59
C ASN A 153 -19.19 28.78 23.48
N LYS A 154 -20.32 28.35 22.92
CA LYS A 154 -21.64 28.33 23.57
C LYS A 154 -22.12 29.71 24.02
N MET A 155 -21.83 30.76 23.23
CA MET A 155 -22.31 32.12 23.52
C MET A 155 -23.84 32.22 23.54
N ASP A 156 -24.53 31.32 22.84
CA ASP A 156 -25.98 31.15 22.88
C ASP A 156 -26.52 30.73 24.27
N SER A 157 -25.69 30.06 25.08
CA SER A 157 -26.06 29.53 26.40
C SER A 157 -25.75 30.48 27.56
N THR A 158 -25.21 31.67 27.29
CA THR A 158 -24.97 32.65 28.36
C THR A 158 -26.28 33.20 28.90
N THR A 159 -26.25 33.76 30.10
CA THR A 159 -27.43 34.42 30.70
C THR A 159 -27.13 35.90 30.91
N PRO A 160 -27.71 36.83 30.10
CA PRO A 160 -28.55 36.60 28.92
C PRO A 160 -27.77 36.01 27.71
N PRO A 161 -28.44 35.42 26.70
CA PRO A 161 -27.77 34.88 25.51
C PRO A 161 -26.92 35.93 24.79
N TYR A 162 -25.76 35.52 24.28
CA TYR A 162 -24.78 36.39 23.59
C TYR A 162 -24.30 37.60 24.42
N SER A 163 -24.13 37.42 25.74
CA SER A 163 -23.73 38.49 26.67
C SER A 163 -22.28 38.97 26.46
N GLU A 164 -22.13 40.26 26.16
CA GLU A 164 -20.84 40.95 26.05
C GLU A 164 -20.08 40.96 27.39
N ALA A 165 -20.79 41.20 28.50
CA ALA A 165 -20.18 41.27 29.83
C ALA A 165 -19.52 39.93 30.21
N ARG A 166 -20.18 38.81 29.89
CA ARG A 166 -19.63 37.46 30.15
C ARG A 166 -18.43 37.16 29.27
N PHE A 167 -18.45 37.55 28.00
CA PHE A 167 -17.30 37.40 27.12
C PHE A 167 -16.08 38.17 27.63
N ASN A 168 -16.25 39.45 28.00
CA ASN A 168 -15.19 40.30 28.52
C ASN A 168 -14.59 39.76 29.84
N GLU A 169 -15.42 39.18 30.70
CA GLU A 169 -14.98 38.50 31.92
C GLU A 169 -14.05 37.31 31.59
N ILE A 170 -14.49 36.44 30.68
CA ILE A 170 -13.74 35.25 30.25
C ILE A 170 -12.43 35.67 29.58
N GLU A 171 -12.47 36.65 28.67
CA GLU A 171 -11.29 37.19 27.98
C GLU A 171 -10.26 37.68 28.99
N LYS A 172 -10.66 38.49 29.98
CA LYS A 172 -9.75 39.03 31.00
C LYS A 172 -9.10 37.92 31.83
N ASN A 173 -9.88 36.94 32.27
CA ASN A 173 -9.39 35.81 33.08
C ASN A 173 -8.42 34.93 32.30
N VAL A 174 -8.77 34.59 31.07
CA VAL A 174 -7.96 33.73 30.19
C VAL A 174 -6.70 34.45 29.74
N ALA A 175 -6.79 35.72 29.32
CA ALA A 175 -5.63 36.54 28.95
C ALA A 175 -4.63 36.66 30.11
N GLY A 176 -5.12 36.85 31.34
CA GLY A 176 -4.28 36.86 32.54
C GLY A 176 -3.53 35.55 32.77
N TYR A 177 -4.15 34.41 32.48
CA TYR A 177 -3.52 33.09 32.64
C TYR A 177 -2.57 32.74 31.48
N VAL A 178 -2.97 33.01 30.24
CA VAL A 178 -2.18 32.83 29.02
C VAL A 178 -0.86 33.64 29.11
N LYS A 179 -0.91 34.86 29.68
CA LYS A 179 0.28 35.65 30.02
C LYS A 179 1.21 34.98 31.03
N LYS A 180 0.66 34.28 32.04
CA LYS A 180 1.46 33.56 33.06
C LYS A 180 2.14 32.31 32.49
N ILE A 181 1.54 31.67 31.48
CA ILE A 181 2.13 30.51 30.80
C ILE A 181 3.33 30.94 29.95
N GLY A 182 3.22 32.09 29.27
CA GLY A 182 4.30 32.63 28.43
C GLY A 182 3.87 33.09 27.02
N PHE A 183 2.57 32.97 26.69
CA PHE A 183 2.01 33.56 25.48
C PHE A 183 1.84 35.07 25.66
N ASN A 184 1.97 35.84 24.59
CA ASN A 184 1.65 37.27 24.59
C ASN A 184 0.15 37.45 24.29
N PRO A 185 -0.68 37.93 25.23
CA PRO A 185 -2.12 38.08 24.99
C PRO A 185 -2.47 38.98 23.80
N LYS A 186 -1.61 39.96 23.46
CA LYS A 186 -1.82 40.83 22.28
C LYS A 186 -1.72 40.10 20.94
N CYS A 187 -1.09 38.92 20.91
CA CYS A 187 -0.93 38.10 19.71
C CYS A 187 -2.04 37.04 19.57
N VAL A 188 -2.89 36.90 20.59
CA VAL A 188 -3.90 35.85 20.73
C VAL A 188 -5.27 36.42 20.39
N PRO A 189 -5.93 35.98 19.32
CA PRO A 189 -7.29 36.43 19.00
C PRO A 189 -8.29 35.71 19.90
N PHE A 190 -9.21 36.48 20.47
CA PHE A 190 -10.37 35.98 21.22
C PHE A 190 -11.61 36.11 20.33
N VAL A 191 -12.24 35.00 19.98
CA VAL A 191 -13.38 34.97 19.06
C VAL A 191 -14.60 34.36 19.78
N PRO A 192 -15.70 35.11 19.98
CA PRO A 192 -16.94 34.57 20.49
C PRO A 192 -17.67 33.81 19.38
N ILE A 193 -18.03 32.55 19.63
CA ILE A 193 -18.64 31.65 18.65
C ILE A 193 -19.80 30.84 19.27
N SER A 194 -20.66 30.30 18.40
CA SER A 194 -21.52 29.15 18.73
C SER A 194 -21.23 28.01 17.76
N GLY A 195 -20.55 26.97 18.25
CA GLY A 195 -20.22 25.76 17.47
C GLY A 195 -21.46 25.03 16.94
N TRP A 196 -22.57 25.11 17.67
CA TRP A 196 -23.83 24.43 17.31
C TRP A 196 -24.59 25.18 16.21
N ILE A 197 -24.82 26.48 16.42
CA ILE A 197 -25.62 27.31 15.50
C ILE A 197 -24.79 27.71 14.28
N GLY A 198 -23.49 27.95 14.44
CA GLY A 198 -22.57 28.38 13.38
C GLY A 198 -22.11 29.84 13.49
N ASP A 199 -22.53 30.56 14.53
CA ASP A 199 -22.20 31.98 14.73
C ASP A 199 -20.70 32.23 14.81
N ASN A 200 -20.23 33.22 14.03
CA ASN A 200 -18.83 33.64 13.94
C ASN A 200 -17.82 32.53 13.59
N ILE A 201 -18.26 31.38 13.07
CA ILE A 201 -17.33 30.33 12.61
C ILE A 201 -16.75 30.72 11.25
N ILE A 202 -17.61 31.04 10.27
CA ILE A 202 -17.22 31.44 8.90
C ILE A 202 -17.83 32.79 8.54
N GLU A 203 -19.12 32.94 8.83
CA GLU A 203 -19.88 34.16 8.62
C GLU A 203 -20.05 34.92 9.93
N LYS A 204 -20.16 36.25 9.84
CA LYS A 204 -20.39 37.11 10.99
C LYS A 204 -21.78 36.85 11.56
N SER A 205 -21.87 36.72 12.88
CA SER A 205 -23.13 36.54 13.60
C SER A 205 -23.98 37.81 13.61
N GLU A 206 -25.28 37.66 13.39
CA GLU A 206 -26.27 38.73 13.55
C GLU A 206 -26.64 38.97 15.03
N HIS A 207 -26.40 37.97 15.90
CA HIS A 207 -26.74 38.02 17.32
C HIS A 207 -25.70 38.78 18.16
N MET A 208 -24.46 38.91 17.67
CA MET A 208 -23.34 39.56 18.37
C MET A 208 -22.95 40.88 17.70
N THR A 209 -23.89 41.83 17.62
CA THR A 209 -23.66 43.15 17.01
C THR A 209 -22.59 43.99 17.72
N TRP A 210 -22.40 43.76 19.02
CA TRP A 210 -21.39 44.40 19.86
C TRP A 210 -19.96 43.98 19.51
N TYR A 211 -19.76 42.77 18.96
CA TYR A 211 -18.43 42.26 18.65
C TYR A 211 -17.94 42.79 17.29
N LYS A 212 -16.95 43.68 17.35
CA LYS A 212 -16.38 44.35 16.17
C LYS A 212 -15.27 43.56 15.48
N GLY A 213 -14.84 42.44 16.05
CA GLY A 213 -13.72 41.63 15.57
C GLY A 213 -12.50 41.70 16.48
N PHE A 214 -11.56 40.79 16.26
CA PHE A 214 -10.27 40.76 16.94
C PHE A 214 -9.25 41.60 16.17
N SER A 215 -8.28 42.15 16.89
CA SER A 215 -7.08 42.77 16.33
C SER A 215 -5.87 42.23 17.06
N VAL A 216 -4.96 41.58 16.34
CA VAL A 216 -3.75 41.00 16.90
C VAL A 216 -2.50 41.55 16.23
N GLU A 217 -1.52 41.89 17.05
CA GLU A 217 -0.20 42.33 16.59
C GLU A 217 0.77 41.17 16.72
N ARG A 218 1.41 40.77 15.62
CA ARG A 218 2.40 39.69 15.59
C ARG A 218 3.72 40.19 15.03
N LYS A 219 4.83 39.69 15.57
CA LYS A 219 6.16 39.89 14.99
C LYS A 219 6.45 38.70 14.08
N THR A 220 6.69 38.96 12.81
CA THR A 220 7.10 37.94 11.85
C THR A 220 8.49 37.41 12.17
N ALA A 221 8.84 36.26 11.57
CA ALA A 221 10.19 35.69 11.63
C ALA A 221 11.28 36.67 11.17
N ASP A 222 10.95 37.62 10.29
CA ASP A 222 11.83 38.68 9.77
C ASP A 222 11.88 39.94 10.66
N GLY A 223 11.21 39.94 11.81
CA GLY A 223 11.19 41.05 12.76
C GLY A 223 10.22 42.19 12.45
N LYS A 224 9.35 42.07 11.43
CA LYS A 224 8.31 43.06 11.10
C LYS A 224 7.05 42.83 11.94
N THR A 225 6.42 43.91 12.41
CA THR A 225 5.13 43.83 13.09
C THR A 225 4.00 43.85 12.06
N ILE A 226 3.18 42.80 12.02
CA ILE A 226 1.96 42.71 11.21
C ILE A 226 0.76 42.80 12.15
N THR A 227 -0.21 43.66 11.82
CA THR A 227 -1.50 43.72 12.49
C THR A 227 -2.52 42.95 11.65
N ALA A 228 -3.11 41.90 12.22
CA ALA A 228 -4.16 41.12 11.59
C ALA A 228 -5.50 41.40 12.30
N THR A 229 -6.51 41.78 11.52
CA THR A 229 -7.88 42.01 12.00
C THR A 229 -8.84 41.04 11.35
N GLY A 230 -9.81 40.54 12.09
CA GLY A 230 -10.84 39.65 11.54
C GLY A 230 -12.02 39.52 12.49
N VAL A 231 -13.12 38.94 12.01
CA VAL A 231 -14.33 38.77 12.83
C VAL A 231 -14.57 37.30 13.15
N THR A 232 -14.32 36.40 12.20
CA THR A 232 -14.70 34.99 12.35
C THR A 232 -13.53 34.11 12.77
N LEU A 233 -13.84 32.90 13.24
CA LEU A 233 -12.85 31.88 13.58
C LEU A 233 -12.02 31.51 12.34
N LEU A 234 -12.64 31.45 11.16
CA LEU A 234 -11.94 31.24 9.90
C LEU A 234 -10.91 32.35 9.62
N ASN A 235 -11.27 33.63 9.83
CA ASN A 235 -10.32 34.74 9.70
C ASN A 235 -9.18 34.63 10.74
N ALA A 236 -9.47 34.18 11.96
CA ALA A 236 -8.45 33.95 12.97
C ALA A 236 -7.46 32.86 12.53
N LEU A 237 -7.95 31.79 11.88
CA LEU A 237 -7.11 30.74 11.32
C LEU A 237 -6.29 31.23 10.12
N ASP A 238 -6.87 32.04 9.24
CA ASP A 238 -6.15 32.67 8.11
C ASP A 238 -5.10 33.69 8.55
N SER A 239 -5.22 34.21 9.77
CA SER A 239 -4.20 35.09 10.37
C SER A 239 -2.96 34.34 10.83
N VAL A 240 -3.01 33.01 10.99
CA VAL A 240 -1.89 32.19 11.49
C VAL A 240 -0.70 32.32 10.55
N GLU A 241 0.47 32.55 11.12
CA GLU A 241 1.73 32.59 10.36
C GLU A 241 2.34 31.19 10.32
N PRO A 242 2.75 30.68 9.14
CA PRO A 242 3.45 29.41 9.08
C PRO A 242 4.79 29.52 9.83
N PRO A 243 5.15 28.54 10.68
CA PRO A 243 6.44 28.57 11.37
C PRO A 243 7.60 28.49 10.37
N SER A 244 8.73 29.11 10.71
CA SER A 244 9.96 28.97 9.93
C SER A 244 10.41 27.51 9.93
N ARG A 245 10.22 26.81 8.81
CA ARG A 245 10.54 25.39 8.65
C ARG A 245 12.06 25.22 8.54
N PRO A 246 12.72 24.52 9.47
CA PRO A 246 14.18 24.39 9.47
C PRO A 246 14.64 23.35 8.43
N THR A 247 14.63 23.73 7.15
CA THR A 247 15.06 22.90 6.02
C THR A 247 16.57 22.64 6.02
N ASP A 248 17.35 23.61 6.51
CA ASP A 248 18.81 23.56 6.45
C ASP A 248 19.45 22.77 7.60
N LYS A 249 18.64 22.42 8.63
CA LYS A 249 19.11 21.61 9.75
C LYS A 249 19.16 20.12 9.36
N PRO A 250 20.00 19.31 10.03
CA PRO A 250 20.05 17.87 9.79
C PRO A 250 18.69 17.18 10.01
N LEU A 251 18.46 16.08 9.30
CA LEU A 251 17.19 15.35 9.34
C LEU A 251 16.90 14.81 10.75
N ARG A 252 15.73 15.13 11.30
CA ARG A 252 15.15 14.48 12.49
C ARG A 252 13.68 14.17 12.23
N LEU A 253 13.34 12.89 12.31
CA LEU A 253 11.98 12.38 12.10
C LEU A 253 11.67 11.38 13.24
N PRO A 254 11.03 11.84 14.33
CA PRO A 254 10.56 10.95 15.40
C PRO A 254 9.42 10.05 14.90
N LEU A 255 9.55 8.75 15.12
CA LEU A 255 8.58 7.74 14.70
C LEU A 255 7.34 7.79 15.60
N GLN A 256 6.18 7.95 14.97
CA GLN A 256 4.87 7.87 15.59
C GLN A 256 4.40 6.43 15.64
N ASP A 257 4.39 5.75 14.50
CA ASP A 257 3.96 4.36 14.36
C ASP A 257 4.83 3.61 13.34
N VAL A 258 4.79 2.29 13.40
CA VAL A 258 5.50 1.42 12.46
C VAL A 258 4.56 0.32 12.00
N TYR A 259 4.25 0.31 10.70
CA TYR A 259 3.35 -0.67 10.10
C TYR A 259 4.13 -1.74 9.36
N LYS A 260 3.60 -2.97 9.38
CA LYS A 260 4.00 -4.02 8.44
C LYS A 260 2.95 -4.08 7.34
N ILE A 261 3.27 -3.58 6.17
CA ILE A 261 2.36 -3.63 5.02
C ILE A 261 2.79 -4.78 4.13
N GLY A 262 1.89 -5.77 3.94
CA GLY A 262 2.15 -6.92 3.10
C GLY A 262 2.48 -6.50 1.67
N GLY A 263 3.65 -6.89 1.16
CA GLY A 263 4.14 -6.52 -0.17
C GLY A 263 5.05 -5.30 -0.21
N ILE A 264 4.92 -4.35 0.73
CA ILE A 264 5.74 -3.12 0.78
C ILE A 264 6.93 -3.28 1.74
N GLY A 265 6.68 -3.91 2.90
CA GLY A 265 7.68 -4.12 3.95
C GLY A 265 7.36 -3.37 5.24
N THR A 266 8.39 -2.82 5.87
CA THR A 266 8.26 -2.03 7.11
C THR A 266 8.11 -0.56 6.75
N VAL A 267 7.01 0.06 7.17
CA VAL A 267 6.68 1.45 6.91
C VAL A 267 6.58 2.21 8.23
N PRO A 268 7.67 2.82 8.72
CA PRO A 268 7.61 3.86 9.73
C PRO A 268 6.81 5.08 9.25
N VAL A 269 6.04 5.65 10.16
CA VAL A 269 5.29 6.89 9.97
C VAL A 269 5.73 7.90 11.02
N GLY A 270 5.98 9.14 10.59
CA GLY A 270 6.30 10.22 11.51
C GLY A 270 6.33 11.59 10.82
N ARG A 271 6.44 12.63 11.64
CA ARG A 271 6.56 14.01 11.18
C ARG A 271 8.03 14.34 10.95
N VAL A 272 8.37 14.94 9.81
CA VAL A 272 9.70 15.52 9.62
C VAL A 272 9.79 16.77 10.49
N GLU A 273 10.64 16.78 11.52
CA GLU A 273 10.77 17.94 12.42
C GLU A 273 11.82 18.93 11.92
N THR A 274 12.93 18.41 11.41
CA THR A 274 14.02 19.19 10.82
C THR A 274 14.60 18.47 9.61
N GLY A 275 15.17 19.23 8.67
CA GLY A 275 15.81 18.70 7.46
C GLY A 275 14.83 18.20 6.41
N ILE A 276 15.40 17.63 5.34
CA ILE A 276 14.64 17.10 4.20
C ILE A 276 14.91 15.60 4.08
N MET A 277 13.85 14.83 3.86
CA MET A 277 13.96 13.40 3.57
C MET A 277 13.64 13.15 2.09
N LYS A 278 14.50 12.39 1.39
CA LYS A 278 14.33 12.03 -0.01
C LYS A 278 14.42 10.52 -0.19
N PRO A 279 13.68 9.93 -1.16
CA PRO A 279 13.92 8.56 -1.59
C PRO A 279 15.39 8.35 -1.97
N GLY A 280 15.96 7.22 -1.56
CA GLY A 280 17.38 6.87 -1.73
C GLY A 280 18.31 7.36 -0.61
N MET A 281 17.84 8.18 0.34
CA MET A 281 18.64 8.58 1.50
C MET A 281 18.88 7.41 2.44
N VAL A 282 20.08 7.35 3.03
CA VAL A 282 20.41 6.37 4.07
C VAL A 282 20.14 7.00 5.43
N VAL A 283 19.10 6.52 6.11
CA VAL A 283 18.67 7.01 7.42
C VAL A 283 19.12 6.07 8.54
N THR A 284 19.49 6.64 9.68
CA THR A 284 19.84 5.93 10.91
C THR A 284 18.74 6.12 11.96
N PHE A 285 18.31 5.02 12.57
CA PHE A 285 17.32 4.99 13.64
C PHE A 285 18.00 4.91 15.01
N ALA A 286 17.84 5.95 15.82
CA ALA A 286 18.24 5.97 17.22
C ALA A 286 17.06 5.56 18.12
N PRO A 287 17.31 4.89 19.26
CA PRO A 287 18.61 4.58 19.86
C PRO A 287 19.20 3.22 19.42
N GLN A 288 18.56 2.52 18.49
CA GLN A 288 18.97 1.17 18.05
C GLN A 288 20.19 1.16 17.12
N ASN A 289 20.61 2.35 16.66
CA ASN A 289 21.74 2.56 15.75
C ASN A 289 21.65 1.67 14.50
N LEU A 290 20.45 1.57 13.91
CA LEU A 290 20.18 0.81 12.69
C LEU A 290 20.14 1.74 11.49
N SER A 291 20.96 1.48 10.47
CA SER A 291 20.97 2.30 9.25
C SER A 291 20.38 1.56 8.06
N THR A 292 19.48 2.20 7.33
CA THR A 292 18.83 1.64 6.13
C THR A 292 18.53 2.73 5.09
N GLU A 293 18.21 2.29 3.89
CA GLU A 293 17.87 3.16 2.76
C GLU A 293 16.34 3.37 2.70
N VAL A 294 15.92 4.62 2.58
CA VAL A 294 14.54 5.00 2.31
C VAL A 294 14.22 4.71 0.86
N LYS A 295 13.20 3.91 0.56
CA LYS A 295 12.85 3.53 -0.81
C LYS A 295 11.81 4.44 -1.44
N SER A 296 10.76 4.75 -0.69
CA SER A 296 9.69 5.65 -1.10
C SER A 296 9.24 6.43 0.12
N ILE A 297 8.66 7.60 -0.14
CA ILE A 297 8.03 8.44 0.86
C ILE A 297 6.62 8.71 0.36
N GLU A 298 5.65 8.56 1.24
CA GLU A 298 4.23 8.73 0.96
C GLU A 298 3.60 9.64 2.00
N MET A 299 2.70 10.50 1.55
CA MET A 299 1.86 11.34 2.39
C MET A 299 0.43 11.24 1.87
N HIS A 300 -0.51 10.78 2.70
CA HIS A 300 -1.91 10.56 2.31
C HIS A 300 -2.11 9.67 1.06
N HIS A 301 -1.31 8.61 0.93
CA HIS A 301 -1.34 7.68 -0.22
C HIS A 301 -0.90 8.30 -1.56
N GLU A 302 -0.25 9.46 -1.54
CA GLU A 302 0.45 10.04 -2.67
C GLU A 302 1.97 9.94 -2.42
N ALA A 303 2.72 9.54 -3.45
CA ALA A 303 4.17 9.47 -3.38
C ALA A 303 4.80 10.86 -3.45
N LEU A 304 5.74 11.15 -2.55
CA LEU A 304 6.49 12.40 -2.51
C LEU A 304 7.92 12.21 -3.01
N THR A 305 8.41 13.18 -3.78
CA THR A 305 9.81 13.26 -4.24
C THR A 305 10.75 13.73 -3.13
N GLU A 306 10.27 14.58 -2.24
CA GLU A 306 10.94 15.00 -1.02
C GLU A 306 9.90 15.33 0.05
N ALA A 307 10.24 15.07 1.31
CA ALA A 307 9.45 15.45 2.47
C ALA A 307 10.16 16.55 3.24
N CYS A 308 9.45 17.65 3.44
CA CYS A 308 9.95 18.86 4.08
C CYS A 308 9.54 18.90 5.56
N PRO A 309 10.20 19.73 6.39
CA PRO A 309 9.82 19.87 7.80
C PRO A 309 8.34 20.23 7.94
N GLY A 310 7.63 19.47 8.76
CA GLY A 310 6.22 19.57 9.09
C GLY A 310 5.30 18.60 8.35
N ASP A 311 5.81 17.89 7.32
CA ASP A 311 5.08 16.85 6.62
C ASP A 311 4.98 15.58 7.48
N ASN A 312 3.78 15.01 7.55
CA ASN A 312 3.53 13.72 8.19
C ASN A 312 3.61 12.63 7.12
N VAL A 313 4.71 11.88 7.12
CA VAL A 313 5.03 10.95 6.03
C VAL A 313 5.21 9.53 6.53
N GLY A 314 4.68 8.58 5.76
CA GLY A 314 5.06 7.18 5.82
C GLY A 314 6.18 6.95 4.83
N PHE A 315 7.24 6.26 5.24
CA PHE A 315 8.35 6.00 4.32
C PHE A 315 8.75 4.53 4.38
N ASN A 316 8.97 3.94 3.22
CA ASN A 316 9.29 2.52 3.13
C ASN A 316 10.79 2.30 3.36
N ILE A 317 11.11 1.34 4.23
CA ILE A 317 12.49 0.92 4.50
C ILE A 317 12.66 -0.59 4.29
N LYS A 318 13.81 -0.99 3.75
CA LYS A 318 14.15 -2.41 3.57
C LYS A 318 15.04 -2.93 4.69
N ASN A 319 15.01 -4.24 4.92
CA ASN A 319 15.93 -4.96 5.82
C ASN A 319 15.89 -4.54 7.30
N VAL A 320 14.80 -3.90 7.74
CA VAL A 320 14.54 -3.60 9.15
C VAL A 320 13.17 -4.20 9.49
N ALA A 321 13.09 -5.05 10.51
CA ALA A 321 11.80 -5.61 10.92
C ALA A 321 11.03 -4.62 11.81
N VAL A 322 9.70 -4.71 11.81
CA VAL A 322 8.82 -3.90 12.67
C VAL A 322 9.13 -4.05 14.17
N LYS A 323 9.75 -5.15 14.58
CA LYS A 323 10.20 -5.35 15.97
C LYS A 323 11.47 -4.56 16.34
N ASP A 324 12.27 -4.18 15.34
CA ASP A 324 13.58 -3.58 15.54
C ASP A 324 13.49 -2.05 15.71
N ILE A 325 12.43 -1.45 15.17
CA ILE A 325 12.10 -0.03 15.35
C ILE A 325 10.73 0.11 16.00
N ARG A 326 10.55 1.10 16.86
CA ARG A 326 9.30 1.34 17.57
C ARG A 326 8.97 2.81 17.66
N ARG A 327 7.73 3.12 18.03
CA ARG A 327 7.30 4.45 18.45
C ARG A 327 8.29 5.03 19.48
N GLY A 328 8.68 6.29 19.27
CA GLY A 328 9.69 6.96 20.09
C GLY A 328 11.12 6.81 19.61
N ASN A 329 11.39 6.03 18.56
CA ASN A 329 12.69 6.06 17.88
C ASN A 329 12.77 7.29 16.97
N VAL A 330 13.99 7.74 16.68
CA VAL A 330 14.24 8.93 15.86
C VAL A 330 15.04 8.53 14.64
N ALA A 331 14.51 8.80 13.45
CA ALA A 331 15.22 8.67 12.20
C ALA A 331 15.97 9.96 11.87
N GLY A 332 17.19 9.86 11.34
CA GLY A 332 17.92 11.01 10.81
C GLY A 332 18.91 10.57 9.74
N ASP A 333 19.50 11.54 9.03
CA ASP A 333 20.45 11.23 7.96
C ASP A 333 21.74 10.63 8.54
N SER A 334 22.18 9.52 7.97
CA SER A 334 23.41 8.85 8.40
C SER A 334 24.67 9.65 8.06
N LYS A 335 24.59 10.57 7.09
CA LYS A 335 25.72 11.38 6.60
C LYS A 335 25.83 12.74 7.28
N ASN A 336 24.73 13.24 7.83
CA ASN A 336 24.65 14.58 8.40
C ASN A 336 24.07 14.51 9.81
N ASP A 337 24.96 14.52 10.81
CA ASP A 337 24.67 14.38 12.24
C ASP A 337 23.59 13.32 12.56
N PRO A 338 23.91 12.01 12.50
CA PRO A 338 22.94 10.96 12.80
C PRO A 338 22.50 11.02 14.27
N PRO A 339 21.20 10.80 14.55
CA PRO A 339 20.71 10.74 15.92
C PRO A 339 21.35 9.56 16.66
N LYS A 340 21.54 9.70 17.97
CA LYS A 340 22.17 8.67 18.84
C LYS A 340 21.37 8.46 20.11
N GLY A 341 21.50 7.28 20.71
CA GLY A 341 20.96 7.03 22.04
C GLY A 341 21.65 7.88 23.11
N THR A 342 20.93 8.19 24.17
CA THR A 342 21.40 9.02 25.29
C THR A 342 21.68 8.13 26.51
N GLU A 343 22.78 8.39 27.23
CA GLU A 343 23.10 7.75 28.52
C GLU A 343 22.43 8.48 29.67
N ASP A 344 22.64 9.78 29.71
CA ASP A 344 21.98 10.72 30.60
C ASP A 344 21.90 12.10 29.92
N PHE A 345 21.06 12.95 30.47
CA PHE A 345 20.90 14.31 29.99
C PHE A 345 20.62 15.26 31.14
N LEU A 346 21.14 16.47 31.02
CA LEU A 346 20.90 17.54 31.95
C LEU A 346 19.75 18.41 31.44
N ALA A 347 18.71 18.53 32.25
CA ALA A 347 17.52 19.28 31.89
C ALA A 347 17.13 20.30 32.96
N GLN A 348 16.66 21.44 32.48
CA GLN A 348 15.95 22.42 33.29
C GLN A 348 14.50 21.97 33.43
N VAL A 349 14.08 21.61 34.63
CA VAL A 349 12.74 21.11 34.96
C VAL A 349 12.00 22.15 35.81
N ILE A 350 10.74 22.42 35.46
CA ILE A 350 9.84 23.28 36.23
C ILE A 350 8.75 22.38 36.80
N VAL A 351 8.67 22.29 38.13
CA VAL A 351 7.64 21.52 38.83
C VAL A 351 6.33 22.30 38.83
N LEU A 352 5.26 21.68 38.38
CA LEU A 352 3.95 22.29 38.24
C LEU A 352 3.12 22.10 39.50
N ASN A 353 2.35 21.02 39.56
CA ASN A 353 1.48 20.68 40.65
C ASN A 353 1.66 19.20 40.98
N HIS A 354 2.46 18.93 41.99
CA HIS A 354 2.71 17.59 42.52
C HIS A 354 2.26 17.57 44.00
N PRO A 355 1.49 16.58 44.44
CA PRO A 355 0.95 16.52 45.81
C PRO A 355 2.02 16.21 46.87
N GLY A 356 3.18 15.68 46.46
CA GLY A 356 4.32 15.40 47.34
C GLY A 356 5.59 16.15 46.95
N GLU A 357 6.74 15.66 47.40
CA GLU A 357 8.06 16.24 47.16
C GLU A 357 8.86 15.35 46.21
N ILE A 358 9.61 15.96 45.28
CA ILE A 358 10.48 15.23 44.36
C ILE A 358 11.89 15.21 44.94
N LYS A 359 12.46 14.01 45.10
CA LYS A 359 13.80 13.75 45.65
C LYS A 359 14.66 13.00 44.64
N ASN A 360 15.98 12.98 44.88
CA ASN A 360 16.89 12.12 44.10
C ASN A 360 16.41 10.67 44.13
N GLY A 361 16.40 10.02 42.97
CA GLY A 361 15.87 8.67 42.78
C GLY A 361 14.42 8.60 42.32
N TYR A 362 13.69 9.73 42.28
CA TYR A 362 12.34 9.79 41.70
C TYR A 362 12.36 9.36 40.22
N ALA A 363 11.48 8.42 39.82
CA ALA A 363 11.51 7.80 38.50
C ALA A 363 10.15 7.88 37.77
N PRO A 364 9.68 9.07 37.41
CA PRO A 364 8.43 9.27 36.69
C PRO A 364 8.57 8.95 35.19
N VAL A 365 7.44 8.94 34.49
CA VAL A 365 7.42 8.74 33.04
C VAL A 365 7.61 10.07 32.31
N LEU A 366 8.54 10.11 31.35
CA LEU A 366 8.78 11.28 30.51
C LEU A 366 8.16 11.05 29.13
N ASP A 367 7.43 12.05 28.67
CA ASP A 367 6.99 12.20 27.29
C ASP A 367 7.83 13.25 26.60
N CYS A 368 8.67 12.82 25.67
CA CYS A 368 9.49 13.67 24.82
C CYS A 368 9.22 13.28 23.37
N HIS A 369 8.88 14.23 22.50
CA HIS A 369 8.40 13.96 21.13
C HIS A 369 7.33 12.83 21.11
N THR A 370 7.67 11.69 20.50
CA THR A 370 6.87 10.46 20.44
C THR A 370 7.32 9.38 21.44
N ALA A 371 8.41 9.59 22.17
CA ALA A 371 8.92 8.67 23.19
C ALA A 371 8.19 8.81 24.52
N HIS A 372 7.97 7.67 25.17
CA HIS A 372 7.31 7.53 26.46
C HIS A 372 8.11 6.57 27.34
N ILE A 373 9.04 7.11 28.13
CA ILE A 373 10.06 6.33 28.85
C ILE A 373 10.22 6.85 30.28
N ALA A 374 10.26 5.94 31.25
CA ALA A 374 10.56 6.31 32.64
C ALA A 374 12.02 6.76 32.77
N CYS A 375 12.25 7.91 33.39
CA CYS A 375 13.60 8.44 33.62
C CYS A 375 13.79 8.73 35.10
N LYS A 376 14.92 8.26 35.65
CA LYS A 376 15.31 8.50 37.03
C LYS A 376 15.93 9.89 37.14
N PHE A 377 15.44 10.68 38.09
CA PHE A 377 16.09 11.90 38.56
C PHE A 377 17.31 11.45 39.35
N ALA A 378 18.45 11.33 38.67
CA ALA A 378 19.67 10.82 39.28
C ALA A 378 20.19 11.81 40.33
N GLU A 379 20.24 13.08 39.94
CA GLU A 379 20.71 14.16 40.79
C GLU A 379 20.03 15.47 40.45
N ILE A 380 19.54 16.17 41.46
CA ILE A 380 19.11 17.57 41.33
C ILE A 380 20.33 18.44 41.63
N GLN A 381 20.95 19.00 40.60
CA GLN A 381 22.21 19.76 40.71
C GLN A 381 22.01 21.14 41.31
N SER A 382 20.94 21.84 40.94
CA SER A 382 20.71 23.20 41.45
C SER A 382 19.25 23.59 41.34
N LYS A 383 18.73 24.29 42.34
CA LYS A 383 17.47 25.04 42.25
C LYS A 383 17.74 26.38 41.59
N ILE A 384 16.91 26.75 40.63
CA ILE A 384 17.07 27.97 39.82
C ILE A 384 15.80 28.81 39.88
N ASP A 385 15.97 30.12 39.76
CA ASP A 385 14.86 31.05 39.61
C ASP A 385 14.20 30.90 38.23
N ARG A 386 12.86 30.78 38.22
CA ARG A 386 12.07 30.48 37.02
C ARG A 386 12.22 31.50 35.90
N ARG A 387 12.50 32.78 36.20
CA ARG A 387 12.53 33.87 35.20
C ARG A 387 13.94 34.30 34.85
N SER A 388 14.81 34.39 35.85
CA SER A 388 16.17 34.90 35.69
C SER A 388 17.21 33.79 35.46
N ALA A 389 16.83 32.51 35.65
CA ALA A 389 17.71 31.35 35.59
C ALA A 389 18.94 31.43 36.52
N LYS A 390 18.91 32.32 37.53
CA LYS A 390 19.94 32.40 38.56
C LYS A 390 19.83 31.20 39.50
N VAL A 391 20.96 30.64 39.88
CA VAL A 391 21.04 29.57 40.87
C VAL A 391 20.67 30.15 42.24
N LEU A 392 19.68 29.53 42.88
CA LEU A 392 19.21 29.88 44.23
C LEU A 392 19.86 28.98 45.29
N GLU A 393 20.06 27.70 44.96
CA GLU A 393 20.60 26.68 45.87
C GLU A 393 21.30 25.59 45.04
N GLU A 394 22.49 25.17 45.46
CA GLU A 394 23.22 24.05 44.85
C GLU A 394 22.92 22.75 45.60
N HIS A 395 22.73 21.65 44.87
CA HIS A 395 22.38 20.31 45.34
C HIS A 395 21.23 20.26 46.38
N PRO A 396 20.05 20.81 46.07
CA PRO A 396 18.92 20.76 46.99
C PRO A 396 18.48 19.32 47.26
N ALA A 397 18.16 19.01 48.53
CA ALA A 397 17.71 17.67 48.91
C ALA A 397 16.35 17.28 48.29
N MET A 398 15.55 18.27 47.87
CA MET A 398 14.18 18.10 47.38
C MET A 398 13.68 19.34 46.64
N ILE A 399 12.77 19.14 45.69
CA ILE A 399 12.08 20.22 44.95
C ILE A 399 10.57 20.11 45.09
N LYS A 400 9.88 21.26 45.17
CA LYS A 400 8.43 21.36 45.39
C LYS A 400 7.71 22.01 44.19
N SER A 401 6.38 21.92 44.19
CA SER A 401 5.51 22.60 43.23
C SER A 401 5.84 24.09 43.10
N GLY A 402 6.12 24.55 41.88
CA GLY A 402 6.52 25.92 41.57
C GLY A 402 8.02 26.14 41.42
N ASP A 403 8.86 25.21 41.88
CA ASP A 403 10.31 25.31 41.77
C ASP A 403 10.80 25.00 40.34
N ALA A 404 11.88 25.64 39.94
CA ALA A 404 12.65 25.24 38.78
C ALA A 404 14.01 24.70 39.23
N ALA A 405 14.49 23.63 38.59
CA ALA A 405 15.73 22.98 38.96
C ALA A 405 16.47 22.43 37.74
N MET A 406 17.79 22.36 37.83
CA MET A 406 18.65 21.61 36.92
C MET A 406 18.76 20.19 37.45
N VAL A 407 18.34 19.24 36.63
CA VAL A 407 18.23 17.82 37.01
C VAL A 407 18.98 16.98 35.99
N LEU A 408 19.89 16.15 36.48
CA LEU A 408 20.50 15.08 35.71
C LEU A 408 19.56 13.88 35.68
N MET A 409 19.17 13.47 34.48
CA MET A 409 18.17 12.43 34.27
C MET A 409 18.77 11.24 33.52
N VAL A 410 18.48 10.04 34.02
CA VAL A 410 18.94 8.78 33.43
C VAL A 410 17.71 7.99 32.93
N PRO A 411 17.56 7.75 31.63
CA PRO A 411 16.45 6.98 31.09
C PRO A 411 16.58 5.49 31.45
N SER A 412 15.48 4.89 31.91
CA SER A 412 15.43 3.45 32.26
C SER A 412 15.52 2.50 31.05
N LYS A 413 15.18 3.01 29.86
CA LYS A 413 15.24 2.30 28.58
C LYS A 413 16.00 3.15 27.58
N PRO A 414 16.61 2.55 26.53
CA PRO A 414 17.23 3.31 25.47
C PRO A 414 16.29 4.38 24.92
N MET A 415 16.74 5.63 24.95
CA MET A 415 16.03 6.84 24.53
C MET A 415 16.95 7.67 23.63
N CYS A 416 16.37 8.42 22.70
CA CYS A 416 17.09 9.41 21.89
C CYS A 416 16.49 10.77 22.21
N VAL A 417 17.31 11.70 22.70
CA VAL A 417 16.92 13.09 22.93
C VAL A 417 18.01 14.01 22.42
N GLU A 418 17.66 15.27 22.18
CA GLU A 418 18.58 16.28 21.68
C GLU A 418 18.52 17.54 22.55
N THR A 419 19.53 18.41 22.43
CA THR A 419 19.50 19.69 23.14
C THR A 419 18.45 20.60 22.51
N PHE A 420 17.74 21.35 23.37
CA PHE A 420 16.69 22.25 22.91
C PHE A 420 17.20 23.35 21.98
N ALA A 421 18.44 23.80 22.17
CA ALA A 421 19.06 24.82 21.32
C ALA A 421 19.26 24.33 19.88
N GLN A 422 19.66 23.06 19.70
CA GLN A 422 19.93 22.49 18.39
C GLN A 422 18.64 22.00 17.72
N TYR A 423 17.86 21.17 18.43
CA TYR A 423 16.64 20.53 17.91
C TYR A 423 15.47 20.75 18.89
N PRO A 424 14.80 21.90 18.81
CA PRO A 424 13.70 22.26 19.70
C PRO A 424 12.62 21.18 19.90
N PRO A 425 12.15 20.46 18.84
CA PRO A 425 11.10 19.45 18.99
C PRO A 425 11.52 18.19 19.76
N LEU A 426 12.82 17.88 19.81
CA LEU A 426 13.39 16.72 20.52
C LEU A 426 13.97 17.07 21.90
N GLY A 427 14.01 18.36 22.24
CA GLY A 427 14.62 18.87 23.48
C GLY A 427 13.62 19.34 24.54
N ARG A 428 12.32 19.11 24.34
CA ARG A 428 11.27 19.44 25.32
C ARG A 428 10.54 18.18 25.77
N PHE A 429 10.21 18.12 27.03
CA PHE A 429 9.50 16.97 27.58
C PHE A 429 8.53 17.36 28.69
N ALA A 430 7.52 16.52 28.87
CA ALA A 430 6.61 16.56 29.99
C ALA A 430 6.91 15.38 30.92
N VAL A 431 6.92 15.64 32.23
CA VAL A 431 7.05 14.62 33.27
C VAL A 431 5.67 14.31 33.79
N ARG A 432 5.30 13.03 33.73
CA ARG A 432 3.99 12.55 34.19
C ARG A 432 4.13 11.55 35.32
N ASP A 433 3.27 11.72 36.31
CA ASP A 433 3.08 10.81 37.43
C ASP A 433 1.61 10.83 37.88
N MET A 434 1.09 9.71 38.37
CA MET A 434 -0.32 9.55 38.79
C MET A 434 -1.35 10.10 37.78
N LYS A 435 -1.07 9.95 36.47
CA LYS A 435 -1.89 10.47 35.34
C LYS A 435 -1.99 12.01 35.26
N GLN A 436 -1.12 12.76 35.94
CA GLN A 436 -1.04 14.21 35.86
C GLN A 436 0.32 14.66 35.33
N THR A 437 0.37 15.83 34.71
CA THR A 437 1.64 16.46 34.32
C THR A 437 2.24 17.18 35.52
N VAL A 438 3.26 16.58 36.11
CA VAL A 438 3.84 17.04 37.39
C VAL A 438 4.98 18.02 37.19
N ALA A 439 5.68 17.94 36.05
CA ALA A 439 6.71 18.89 35.68
C ALA A 439 6.86 19.00 34.16
N VAL A 440 7.49 20.07 33.71
CA VAL A 440 7.85 20.28 32.29
C VAL A 440 9.32 20.64 32.21
N GLY A 441 10.01 20.13 31.19
CA GLY A 441 11.46 20.24 31.11
C GLY A 441 11.98 20.59 29.73
N VAL A 442 13.14 21.23 29.74
CA VAL A 442 13.92 21.59 28.55
C VAL A 442 15.33 21.06 28.71
N ILE A 443 15.78 20.28 27.73
CA ILE A 443 17.08 19.63 27.72
C ILE A 443 18.15 20.64 27.35
N LYS A 444 19.16 20.78 28.21
CA LYS A 444 20.30 21.68 28.02
C LYS A 444 21.49 20.95 27.45
N GLU A 445 21.81 19.79 28.00
CA GLU A 445 22.97 18.98 27.62
C GLU A 445 22.59 17.51 27.54
N VAL A 446 23.24 16.77 26.64
CA VAL A 446 22.94 15.36 26.36
C VAL A 446 24.24 14.59 26.20
N ASN A 447 24.45 13.56 27.02
CA ASN A 447 25.54 12.62 26.84
C ASN A 447 25.10 11.49 25.90
N LYS A 448 25.60 11.52 24.67
CA LYS A 448 25.26 10.56 23.60
C LYS A 448 26.14 9.31 23.70
N LYS A 449 25.54 8.12 23.59
CA LYS A 449 26.25 6.82 23.52
C LYS A 449 27.19 6.75 22.31
N SER A 450 28.42 6.30 22.53
CA SER A 450 29.40 6.01 21.47
C SER A 450 29.28 4.57 20.98
N GLU A 451 28.26 4.27 20.17
CA GLU A 451 28.14 2.97 19.48
C GLU A 451 28.13 3.17 17.96
N ALA A 452 28.90 2.34 17.25
CA ALA A 452 28.92 2.34 15.78
C ALA A 452 27.62 1.70 15.23
N ALA A 453 27.01 2.35 14.24
CA ALA A 453 25.75 1.89 13.67
C ALA A 453 25.88 0.54 12.93
N LYS A 454 24.95 -0.39 13.20
CA LYS A 454 24.83 -1.64 12.43
C LYS A 454 24.17 -1.33 11.10
N ALA A 455 24.99 -1.17 10.06
CA ALA A 455 24.51 -0.91 8.71
C ALA A 455 23.88 -2.16 8.07
N THR A 456 22.67 -2.03 7.53
CA THR A 456 22.03 -3.09 6.74
C THR A 456 22.76 -3.32 5.40
N LYS A 457 22.60 -4.50 4.79
CA LYS A 457 23.19 -4.82 3.47
C LYS A 457 22.84 -3.77 2.39
N SER A 458 21.66 -3.17 2.45
CA SER A 458 21.23 -2.05 1.60
C SER A 458 22.02 -0.77 1.87
N ALA A 459 22.21 -0.39 3.15
CA ALA A 459 23.00 0.79 3.51
C ALA A 459 24.49 0.64 3.14
N GLN A 460 25.06 -0.56 3.32
CA GLN A 460 26.44 -0.86 2.93
C GLN A 460 26.66 -0.78 1.41
N LYS A 461 25.65 -1.17 0.61
CA LYS A 461 25.72 -1.11 -0.86
C LYS A 461 25.75 0.34 -1.38
N VAL A 462 25.09 1.28 -0.69
CA VAL A 462 25.11 2.71 -1.05
C VAL A 462 26.37 3.42 -0.54
N ALA A 463 26.89 3.03 0.63
CA ALA A 463 28.10 3.61 1.21
C ALA A 463 29.38 3.26 0.40
N LYS A 464 29.41 2.10 -0.27
CA LYS A 464 30.54 1.67 -1.12
C LYS A 464 30.59 2.33 -2.51
N THR A 465 29.58 3.12 -2.89
CA THR A 465 29.46 3.68 -4.26
C THR A 465 29.94 5.14 -4.38
N LYS A 466 31.03 5.50 -3.71
CA LYS A 466 31.74 6.77 -3.96
C LYS A 466 33.21 6.51 -4.24
N ASN A 467 33.45 6.10 -5.48
CA ASN A 467 34.63 6.34 -6.32
C ASN A 467 34.66 5.25 -7.41
N CYS A 468 33.88 5.43 -8.46
CA CYS A 468 34.17 4.80 -9.75
C CYS A 468 33.62 5.68 -10.86
N THR A 469 34.54 6.26 -11.60
CA THR A 469 34.37 6.75 -12.97
C THR A 469 33.63 5.72 -13.82
N LEU A 470 32.81 6.21 -14.76
CA LEU A 470 32.11 5.48 -15.82
C LEU A 470 32.77 4.13 -16.17
N GLY A 471 32.13 3.04 -15.74
CA GLY A 471 32.60 1.67 -15.98
C GLY A 471 31.52 0.65 -15.63
N GLU A 472 30.92 0.09 -16.67
CA GLU A 472 30.08 -1.12 -16.77
C GLU A 472 28.88 -1.28 -15.80
N MET A 473 27.68 -1.15 -16.38
CA MET A 473 26.39 -1.51 -15.77
C MET A 473 26.39 -3.00 -15.40
N ALA A 474 26.16 -3.31 -14.12
CA ALA A 474 25.83 -4.67 -13.69
C ALA A 474 24.58 -5.18 -14.44
N PRO A 475 24.51 -6.47 -14.82
CA PRO A 475 23.45 -6.96 -15.70
C PRO A 475 22.08 -6.86 -15.04
N VAL A 476 21.14 -6.25 -15.75
CA VAL A 476 19.71 -6.16 -15.38
C VAL A 476 19.16 -7.59 -15.36
N LYS A 477 18.75 -8.10 -14.19
CA LYS A 477 18.09 -9.42 -14.09
C LYS A 477 16.71 -9.35 -14.75
N SER A 478 16.45 -10.22 -15.72
CA SER A 478 15.19 -10.23 -16.47
C SER A 478 14.04 -10.84 -15.65
N HIS A 479 12.80 -10.42 -15.92
CA HIS A 479 11.59 -10.96 -15.29
C HIS A 479 10.98 -12.09 -16.13
N ILE A 480 10.58 -13.21 -15.49
CA ILE A 480 9.95 -14.36 -16.14
C ILE A 480 8.69 -14.77 -15.37
N ASN A 481 7.61 -15.03 -16.10
CA ASN A 481 6.36 -15.57 -15.55
C ASN A 481 6.30 -17.09 -15.76
N ILE A 482 6.02 -17.84 -14.71
CA ILE A 482 5.97 -19.31 -14.75
C ILE A 482 4.63 -19.79 -14.22
N VAL A 483 3.94 -20.64 -14.97
CA VAL A 483 2.69 -21.27 -14.51
C VAL A 483 2.94 -22.71 -14.08
N VAL A 484 2.37 -23.11 -12.94
CA VAL A 484 2.43 -24.49 -12.45
C VAL A 484 1.11 -25.18 -12.77
N ILE A 485 1.17 -26.26 -13.55
CA ILE A 485 0.02 -26.98 -14.09
C ILE A 485 0.12 -28.48 -13.83
N GLY A 486 -1.00 -29.19 -13.81
CA GLY A 486 -1.03 -30.63 -13.49
C GLY A 486 -2.36 -31.09 -12.89
N HIS A 487 -2.54 -32.40 -12.75
CA HIS A 487 -3.78 -33.02 -12.24
C HIS A 487 -4.08 -32.62 -10.78
N VAL A 488 -5.34 -32.77 -10.34
CA VAL A 488 -5.69 -32.75 -8.92
C VAL A 488 -4.81 -33.77 -8.17
N ASP A 489 -4.40 -33.45 -6.95
CA ASP A 489 -3.52 -34.26 -6.10
C ASP A 489 -2.10 -34.57 -6.61
N SER A 490 -1.69 -34.01 -7.75
CA SER A 490 -0.29 -34.09 -8.22
C SER A 490 0.73 -33.36 -7.33
N GLY A 491 0.26 -32.59 -6.33
CA GLY A 491 1.11 -31.86 -5.39
C GLY A 491 1.66 -30.53 -5.95
N LYS A 492 0.93 -29.87 -6.87
CA LYS A 492 1.29 -28.55 -7.43
C LYS A 492 1.55 -27.51 -6.35
N SER A 493 0.53 -27.16 -5.57
CA SER A 493 0.61 -26.10 -4.57
C SER A 493 1.59 -26.46 -3.44
N THR A 494 1.71 -27.75 -3.09
CA THR A 494 2.73 -28.22 -2.14
C THR A 494 4.14 -27.97 -2.67
N THR A 495 4.42 -28.35 -3.92
CA THR A 495 5.73 -28.17 -4.56
C THR A 495 6.06 -26.70 -4.72
N THR A 496 5.11 -25.90 -5.20
CA THR A 496 5.26 -24.46 -5.37
C THR A 496 5.49 -23.76 -4.03
N GLY A 497 4.70 -24.08 -3.01
CA GLY A 497 4.86 -23.50 -1.67
C GLY A 497 6.19 -23.87 -1.03
N HIS A 498 6.66 -25.10 -1.23
CA HIS A 498 7.97 -25.56 -0.74
C HIS A 498 9.11 -24.87 -1.49
N LEU A 499 9.00 -24.70 -2.81
CA LEU A 499 9.96 -23.94 -3.61
C LEU A 499 10.06 -22.49 -3.13
N ILE A 500 8.93 -21.81 -2.94
CA ILE A 500 8.90 -20.42 -2.44
C ILE A 500 9.52 -20.34 -1.03
N TYR A 501 9.23 -21.31 -0.17
CA TYR A 501 9.82 -21.37 1.16
C TYR A 501 11.35 -21.50 1.11
N LYS A 502 11.88 -22.47 0.35
CA LYS A 502 13.32 -22.69 0.26
C LYS A 502 14.05 -21.54 -0.44
N CYS A 503 13.41 -20.87 -1.40
CA CYS A 503 13.95 -19.65 -2.04
C CYS A 503 13.87 -18.40 -1.15
N GLY A 504 13.44 -18.52 0.12
CA GLY A 504 13.41 -17.41 1.08
C GLY A 504 12.25 -16.43 0.87
N GLY A 505 11.24 -16.80 0.08
CA GLY A 505 10.05 -15.97 -0.14
C GLY A 505 9.10 -15.90 1.07
N ILE A 506 9.25 -16.81 2.04
CA ILE A 506 8.37 -16.92 3.23
C ILE A 506 9.20 -17.08 4.50
N ASP A 507 8.82 -16.36 5.55
CA ASP A 507 9.46 -16.42 6.87
C ASP A 507 9.11 -17.73 7.60
N LYS A 508 10.10 -18.35 8.28
CA LYS A 508 9.96 -19.64 8.96
C LYS A 508 8.79 -19.66 9.97
N ARG A 509 8.60 -18.56 10.69
CA ARG A 509 7.51 -18.38 11.67
C ARG A 509 6.11 -18.46 11.06
N THR A 510 5.95 -18.03 9.81
CA THR A 510 4.66 -18.06 9.12
C THR A 510 4.26 -19.48 8.75
N ILE A 511 5.24 -20.32 8.36
CA ILE A 511 5.00 -21.73 8.07
C ILE A 511 4.69 -22.52 9.33
N GLU A 512 5.41 -22.28 10.43
CA GLU A 512 5.10 -22.91 11.73
C GLU A 512 3.68 -22.61 12.21
N LYS A 513 3.19 -21.39 11.94
CA LYS A 513 1.80 -21.02 12.22
C LYS A 513 0.82 -21.81 11.37
N PHE A 514 1.05 -21.89 10.05
CA PHE A 514 0.20 -22.67 9.16
C PHE A 514 0.26 -24.17 9.44
N GLU A 515 1.39 -24.68 9.91
CA GLU A 515 1.53 -26.07 10.33
C GLU A 515 0.64 -26.39 11.55
N LYS A 516 0.60 -25.48 12.55
CA LYS A 516 -0.31 -25.62 13.69
C LYS A 516 -1.78 -25.56 13.28
N GLU A 517 -2.16 -24.55 12.49
CA GLU A 517 -3.54 -24.39 12.02
C GLU A 517 -3.99 -25.55 11.13
N ALA A 518 -3.11 -26.08 10.27
CA ALA A 518 -3.40 -27.23 9.42
C ALA A 518 -3.51 -28.53 10.23
N ALA A 519 -2.70 -28.69 11.27
CA ALA A 519 -2.76 -29.83 12.19
C ALA A 519 -4.07 -29.84 13.01
N GLU A 520 -4.53 -28.68 13.47
CA GLU A 520 -5.81 -28.53 14.20
C GLU A 520 -7.03 -28.97 13.37
N ILE A 521 -6.97 -28.82 12.03
CA ILE A 521 -8.04 -29.23 11.10
C ILE A 521 -7.83 -30.68 10.60
N GLY A 522 -6.81 -31.40 11.08
CA GLY A 522 -6.50 -32.76 10.64
C GLY A 522 -5.90 -32.85 9.23
N LYS A 523 -5.40 -31.73 8.68
CA LYS A 523 -4.80 -31.61 7.34
C LYS A 523 -3.33 -31.17 7.40
N GLY A 524 -2.56 -31.70 8.35
CA GLY A 524 -1.15 -31.30 8.58
C GLY A 524 -0.24 -31.41 7.33
N SER A 525 -0.58 -32.28 6.37
CA SER A 525 0.13 -32.43 5.09
C SER A 525 -0.01 -31.25 4.11
N PHE A 526 -0.84 -30.25 4.42
CA PHE A 526 -1.13 -29.11 3.55
C PHE A 526 -0.37 -27.82 3.90
N LYS A 527 0.59 -27.86 4.85
CA LYS A 527 1.29 -26.65 5.34
C LYS A 527 1.91 -25.80 4.22
N TYR A 528 2.47 -26.43 3.19
CA TYR A 528 3.06 -25.71 2.05
C TYR A 528 2.00 -25.24 1.04
N ALA A 529 0.88 -25.93 0.88
CA ALA A 529 -0.20 -25.51 -0.01
C ALA A 529 -0.96 -24.28 0.53
N TRP A 530 -1.11 -24.16 1.85
CA TRP A 530 -1.79 -23.04 2.50
C TRP A 530 -1.09 -21.68 2.34
N VAL A 531 0.17 -21.68 1.92
CA VAL A 531 0.89 -20.50 1.46
C VAL A 531 0.18 -19.85 0.28
N LEU A 532 -0.34 -20.67 -0.63
CA LEU A 532 -0.95 -20.27 -1.89
C LEU A 532 -2.46 -20.13 -1.74
N ASP A 533 -3.09 -21.04 -0.98
CA ASP A 533 -4.53 -21.06 -0.73
C ASP A 533 -4.94 -20.00 0.31
N LYS A 534 -5.36 -18.83 -0.18
CA LYS A 534 -5.81 -17.70 0.65
C LYS A 534 -7.29 -17.76 0.98
N LEU A 535 -8.11 -18.39 0.14
CA LEU A 535 -9.55 -18.41 0.33
C LEU A 535 -9.94 -19.49 1.34
N LYS A 536 -10.89 -19.17 2.23
CA LYS A 536 -11.43 -20.14 3.21
C LYS A 536 -11.98 -21.40 2.53
N ALA A 537 -12.65 -21.23 1.39
CA ALA A 537 -13.18 -22.33 0.59
C ALA A 537 -12.11 -23.25 -0.02
N GLU A 538 -10.92 -22.72 -0.36
CA GLU A 538 -9.78 -23.51 -0.85
C GLU A 538 -9.24 -24.41 0.26
N ARG A 539 -9.06 -23.85 1.47
CA ARG A 539 -8.55 -24.57 2.64
C ARG A 539 -9.50 -25.68 3.11
N GLU A 540 -10.80 -25.42 3.09
CA GLU A 540 -11.83 -26.40 3.45
C GLU A 540 -11.89 -27.56 2.44
N ARG A 541 -11.88 -27.26 1.14
CA ARG A 541 -12.00 -28.28 0.08
C ARG A 541 -10.68 -28.95 -0.28
N GLY A 542 -9.54 -28.37 0.07
CA GLY A 542 -8.20 -28.89 -0.27
C GLY A 542 -7.86 -28.80 -1.76
N ILE A 543 -8.51 -27.90 -2.51
CA ILE A 543 -8.28 -27.67 -3.94
C ILE A 543 -8.06 -26.18 -4.18
N THR A 544 -7.10 -25.85 -5.05
CA THR A 544 -6.88 -24.48 -5.54
C THR A 544 -8.05 -24.06 -6.43
N ILE A 545 -8.63 -22.90 -6.15
CA ILE A 545 -9.83 -22.38 -6.83
C ILE A 545 -9.45 -21.14 -7.65
N ASP A 546 -8.71 -20.20 -7.06
CA ASP A 546 -8.28 -18.96 -7.70
C ASP A 546 -6.78 -18.96 -8.00
N ILE A 547 -6.34 -18.05 -8.86
CA ILE A 547 -4.94 -17.95 -9.26
C ILE A 547 -4.16 -17.22 -8.18
N ALA A 548 -3.15 -17.87 -7.61
CA ALA A 548 -2.21 -17.22 -6.70
C ALA A 548 -0.95 -16.78 -7.45
N LEU A 549 -0.60 -15.50 -7.31
CA LEU A 549 0.64 -14.93 -7.84
C LEU A 549 1.64 -14.75 -6.70
N TRP A 550 2.82 -15.36 -6.84
CA TRP A 550 3.92 -15.23 -5.89
C TRP A 550 5.23 -14.95 -6.60
N LYS A 551 6.18 -14.35 -5.88
CA LYS A 551 7.47 -13.95 -6.43
C LYS A 551 8.61 -14.55 -5.63
N PHE A 552 9.64 -14.99 -6.33
CA PHE A 552 10.94 -15.27 -5.74
C PHE A 552 12.05 -14.92 -6.73
N GLU A 553 13.26 -14.80 -6.21
CA GLU A 553 14.44 -14.49 -6.99
C GLU A 553 15.27 -15.74 -7.20
N THR A 554 15.77 -15.93 -8.41
CA THR A 554 16.82 -16.90 -8.70
C THR A 554 18.14 -16.17 -8.98
N GLU A 555 19.20 -16.93 -9.25
CA GLU A 555 20.49 -16.34 -9.60
C GLU A 555 20.38 -15.47 -10.86
N ARG A 556 19.56 -15.90 -11.84
CA ARG A 556 19.42 -15.25 -13.15
C ARG A 556 18.17 -14.38 -13.30
N TYR A 557 17.06 -14.71 -12.66
CA TYR A 557 15.75 -14.12 -12.97
C TYR A 557 14.96 -13.65 -11.75
N PHE A 558 14.11 -12.65 -11.96
CA PHE A 558 12.95 -12.40 -11.10
C PHE A 558 11.80 -13.28 -11.58
N VAL A 559 11.40 -14.25 -10.78
CA VAL A 559 10.38 -15.23 -11.17
C VAL A 559 9.06 -14.88 -10.50
N THR A 560 8.01 -14.70 -11.30
CA THR A 560 6.62 -14.70 -10.82
C THR A 560 6.01 -16.06 -11.11
N VAL A 561 5.64 -16.79 -10.05
CA VAL A 561 4.92 -18.06 -10.16
C VAL A 561 3.43 -17.83 -10.07
N ILE A 562 2.73 -18.45 -11.01
CA ILE A 562 1.29 -18.49 -11.18
C ILE A 562 0.84 -19.91 -10.81
N ASP A 563 0.26 -20.08 -9.62
CA ASP A 563 -0.33 -21.37 -9.24
C ASP A 563 -1.70 -21.50 -9.90
N ALA A 564 -1.83 -22.46 -10.83
CA ALA A 564 -3.06 -22.64 -11.58
C ALA A 564 -3.90 -23.78 -10.99
N PRO A 565 -5.24 -23.61 -10.92
CA PRO A 565 -6.11 -24.62 -10.36
C PRO A 565 -6.11 -25.89 -11.22
N GLY A 566 -6.08 -27.04 -10.54
CA GLY A 566 -6.07 -28.34 -11.21
C GLY A 566 -7.44 -28.86 -11.60
N HIS A 567 -8.52 -28.41 -10.95
CA HIS A 567 -9.85 -29.01 -11.07
C HIS A 567 -10.61 -28.57 -12.33
N ARG A 568 -11.43 -29.47 -12.93
CA ARG A 568 -12.16 -29.23 -14.19
C ARG A 568 -13.04 -27.97 -14.15
N ASP A 569 -13.72 -27.74 -13.03
CA ASP A 569 -14.60 -26.58 -12.83
C ASP A 569 -13.86 -25.23 -12.87
N PHE A 570 -12.55 -25.21 -12.60
CA PHE A 570 -11.75 -23.98 -12.49
C PHE A 570 -10.76 -23.80 -13.65
N ILE A 571 -10.86 -24.60 -14.72
CA ILE A 571 -9.99 -24.48 -15.92
C ILE A 571 -10.02 -23.06 -16.53
N LYS A 572 -11.13 -22.31 -16.40
CA LYS A 572 -11.21 -20.91 -16.86
C LYS A 572 -10.12 -20.02 -16.23
N ASN A 573 -9.81 -20.27 -14.95
CA ASN A 573 -8.80 -19.55 -14.20
C ASN A 573 -7.41 -20.04 -14.65
N MET A 574 -7.24 -21.35 -14.87
CA MET A 574 -6.01 -21.91 -15.44
C MET A 574 -5.67 -21.31 -16.82
N ILE A 575 -6.65 -21.16 -17.72
CA ILE A 575 -6.47 -20.54 -19.03
C ILE A 575 -5.97 -19.10 -18.90
N THR A 576 -6.54 -18.35 -17.95
CA THR A 576 -6.16 -16.96 -17.68
C THR A 576 -4.75 -16.85 -17.09
N GLY A 577 -4.36 -17.78 -16.21
CA GLY A 577 -3.01 -17.80 -15.64
C GLY A 577 -1.96 -18.26 -16.65
N THR A 578 -2.32 -19.23 -17.49
CA THR A 578 -1.42 -19.80 -18.50
C THR A 578 -1.15 -18.84 -19.66
N SER A 579 -2.12 -18.01 -20.05
CA SER A 579 -1.90 -16.95 -21.06
C SER A 579 -0.90 -15.88 -20.60
N GLN A 580 -0.67 -15.75 -19.29
CA GLN A 580 0.30 -14.81 -18.72
C GLN A 580 1.71 -15.39 -18.55
N ALA A 581 1.88 -16.69 -18.78
CA ALA A 581 3.12 -17.41 -18.50
C ALA A 581 4.06 -17.46 -19.70
N ASP A 582 5.35 -17.35 -19.43
CA ASP A 582 6.42 -17.51 -20.41
C ASP A 582 6.90 -18.97 -20.47
N CYS A 583 6.80 -19.68 -19.34
CA CYS A 583 7.12 -21.09 -19.19
C CYS A 583 6.06 -21.81 -18.34
N ALA A 584 5.80 -23.10 -18.63
CA ALA A 584 4.93 -23.95 -17.84
C ALA A 584 5.73 -25.04 -17.13
N VAL A 585 5.41 -25.31 -15.87
CA VAL A 585 5.91 -26.44 -15.09
C VAL A 585 4.77 -27.44 -14.93
N LEU A 586 4.89 -28.59 -15.59
CA LEU A 586 3.94 -29.69 -15.52
C LEU A 586 4.32 -30.63 -14.39
N ILE A 587 3.53 -30.64 -13.33
CA ILE A 587 3.70 -31.54 -12.18
C ILE A 587 2.92 -32.83 -12.44
N ILE A 588 3.61 -33.96 -12.36
CA ILE A 588 3.08 -35.30 -12.61
C ILE A 588 3.32 -36.16 -11.38
N ALA A 589 2.28 -36.76 -10.80
CA ALA A 589 2.45 -37.71 -9.70
C ALA A 589 3.04 -39.03 -10.20
N ALA A 590 4.05 -39.56 -9.49
CA ALA A 590 4.70 -40.83 -9.79
C ALA A 590 4.01 -42.05 -9.17
N GLY A 591 3.12 -41.82 -8.20
CA GLY A 591 2.39 -42.87 -7.49
C GLY A 591 1.63 -43.81 -8.42
N THR A 592 1.58 -45.09 -8.07
CA THR A 592 0.85 -46.12 -8.83
C THR A 592 -0.65 -45.84 -8.75
N GLY A 593 -1.32 -45.76 -9.90
CA GLY A 593 -2.74 -45.38 -10.02
C GLY A 593 -2.95 -43.87 -10.20
N GLU A 594 -2.16 -43.03 -9.53
CA GLU A 594 -2.25 -41.57 -9.66
C GLU A 594 -1.75 -41.07 -11.03
N PHE A 595 -0.63 -41.62 -11.51
CA PHE A 595 -0.10 -41.31 -12.85
C PHE A 595 -1.11 -41.70 -13.93
N GLU A 596 -1.65 -42.91 -13.85
CA GLU A 596 -2.58 -43.47 -14.83
C GLU A 596 -3.89 -42.68 -14.86
N ALA A 597 -4.41 -42.26 -13.70
CA ALA A 597 -5.59 -41.41 -13.60
C ALA A 597 -5.35 -40.03 -14.25
N GLY A 598 -4.24 -39.36 -13.90
CA GLY A 598 -3.88 -38.06 -14.44
C GLY A 598 -3.52 -38.07 -15.93
N PHE A 599 -3.00 -39.19 -16.43
CA PHE A 599 -2.60 -39.40 -17.82
C PHE A 599 -3.63 -40.17 -18.65
N SER A 600 -4.82 -40.46 -18.11
CA SER A 600 -5.93 -41.06 -18.88
C SER A 600 -6.44 -40.12 -19.98
N LYS A 601 -7.30 -40.60 -20.90
CA LYS A 601 -7.93 -39.72 -21.93
C LYS A 601 -8.74 -38.59 -21.31
N GLU A 602 -9.27 -38.83 -20.12
CA GLU A 602 -10.05 -37.90 -19.31
C GLU A 602 -9.19 -37.14 -18.27
N GLY A 603 -7.89 -37.46 -18.20
CA GLY A 603 -6.96 -36.91 -17.24
C GLY A 603 -6.58 -35.46 -17.57
N GLN A 604 -6.50 -34.63 -16.52
CA GLN A 604 -6.22 -33.19 -16.67
C GLN A 604 -4.78 -32.90 -17.09
N THR A 605 -3.81 -33.78 -16.81
CA THR A 605 -2.40 -33.57 -17.17
C THR A 605 -2.25 -33.41 -18.69
N ARG A 606 -3.03 -34.18 -19.46
CA ARG A 606 -3.05 -34.11 -20.93
C ARG A 606 -3.69 -32.82 -21.43
N GLU A 607 -4.86 -32.49 -20.88
CA GLU A 607 -5.60 -31.26 -21.23
C GLU A 607 -4.77 -30.00 -20.91
N HIS A 608 -4.15 -29.94 -19.73
CA HIS A 608 -3.35 -28.79 -19.30
C HIS A 608 -2.09 -28.57 -20.18
N ALA A 609 -1.38 -29.64 -20.54
CA ALA A 609 -0.21 -29.54 -21.41
C ALA A 609 -0.59 -29.03 -22.82
N LEU A 610 -1.74 -29.47 -23.33
CA LEU A 610 -2.27 -29.04 -24.62
C LEU A 610 -2.75 -27.57 -24.58
N LEU A 611 -3.46 -27.18 -23.53
CA LEU A 611 -3.89 -25.80 -23.30
C LEU A 611 -2.68 -24.87 -23.17
N ALA A 612 -1.63 -25.27 -22.45
CA ALA A 612 -0.42 -24.46 -22.32
C ALA A 612 0.25 -24.17 -23.67
N TYR A 613 0.40 -25.19 -24.52
CA TYR A 613 0.93 -25.00 -25.87
C TYR A 613 0.04 -24.07 -26.71
N THR A 614 -1.28 -24.30 -26.66
CA THR A 614 -2.26 -23.52 -27.42
C THR A 614 -2.29 -22.07 -26.96
N LEU A 615 -2.20 -21.79 -25.67
CA LEU A 615 -2.19 -20.43 -25.12
C LEU A 615 -0.86 -19.69 -25.34
N GLY A 616 0.16 -20.41 -25.82
CA GLY A 616 1.41 -19.82 -26.30
C GLY A 616 2.61 -19.90 -25.40
N VAL A 617 2.52 -20.75 -24.39
CA VAL A 617 3.68 -21.18 -23.64
C VAL A 617 4.54 -22.09 -24.52
N LYS A 618 5.71 -21.60 -24.94
CA LYS A 618 6.64 -22.32 -25.83
C LYS A 618 7.63 -23.21 -25.07
N GLN A 619 7.79 -22.99 -23.77
CA GLN A 619 8.73 -23.72 -22.92
C GLN A 619 7.99 -24.51 -21.84
N LEU A 620 8.34 -25.79 -21.70
CA LEU A 620 7.72 -26.72 -20.75
C LEU A 620 8.82 -27.39 -19.94
N ILE A 621 8.61 -27.49 -18.63
CA ILE A 621 9.41 -28.27 -17.68
C ILE A 621 8.50 -29.36 -17.12
N VAL A 622 8.97 -30.61 -17.07
CA VAL A 622 8.19 -31.71 -16.47
C VAL A 622 8.84 -32.09 -15.15
N ALA A 623 8.10 -31.93 -14.06
CA ALA A 623 8.52 -32.38 -12.74
C ALA A 623 7.72 -33.61 -12.32
N VAL A 624 8.42 -34.74 -12.15
CA VAL A 624 7.85 -36.01 -11.70
C VAL A 624 7.89 -36.02 -10.18
N ASN A 625 6.74 -35.75 -9.56
CA ASN A 625 6.56 -35.52 -8.14
C ASN A 625 6.12 -36.80 -7.39
N LYS A 626 6.20 -36.78 -6.06
CA LYS A 626 5.90 -37.91 -5.16
C LYS A 626 6.78 -39.14 -5.39
N MET A 627 8.06 -38.93 -5.75
CA MET A 627 9.01 -40.04 -5.90
C MET A 627 9.19 -40.84 -4.60
N ASP A 628 9.01 -40.20 -3.45
CA ASP A 628 8.97 -40.81 -2.11
C ASP A 628 7.85 -41.85 -1.94
N SER A 629 6.74 -41.68 -2.67
CA SER A 629 5.54 -42.54 -2.58
C SER A 629 5.49 -43.60 -3.69
N THR A 630 6.58 -43.80 -4.42
CA THR A 630 6.67 -44.90 -5.41
C THR A 630 6.89 -46.24 -4.71
N THR A 631 6.56 -47.35 -5.39
CA THR A 631 6.76 -48.71 -4.86
C THR A 631 7.74 -49.45 -5.77
N PRO A 632 9.02 -49.64 -5.37
CA PRO A 632 9.69 -49.15 -4.16
C PRO A 632 9.95 -47.62 -4.19
N PRO A 633 10.15 -46.95 -3.04
CA PRO A 633 10.42 -45.51 -2.98
C PRO A 633 11.64 -45.10 -3.81
N TYR A 634 11.55 -43.94 -4.46
CA TYR A 634 12.58 -43.39 -5.36
C TYR A 634 12.98 -44.31 -6.52
N SER A 635 12.04 -45.10 -7.06
CA SER A 635 12.29 -46.05 -8.16
C SER A 635 12.67 -45.39 -9.49
N GLU A 636 13.86 -45.72 -10.00
CA GLU A 636 14.35 -45.30 -11.33
C GLU A 636 13.48 -45.87 -12.46
N ALA A 637 13.08 -47.13 -12.36
CA ALA A 637 12.28 -47.80 -13.39
C ALA A 637 10.94 -47.09 -13.62
N ARG A 638 10.29 -46.63 -12.54
CA ARG A 638 9.03 -45.88 -12.61
C ARG A 638 9.21 -44.50 -13.23
N PHE A 639 10.29 -43.80 -12.90
CA PHE A 639 10.62 -42.52 -13.52
C PHE A 639 10.81 -42.65 -15.04
N ASN A 640 11.60 -43.65 -15.48
CA ASN A 640 11.88 -43.89 -16.89
C ASN A 640 10.60 -44.26 -17.68
N GLU A 641 9.68 -45.00 -17.07
CA GLU A 641 8.36 -45.29 -17.64
C GLU A 641 7.54 -44.01 -17.88
N ILE A 642 7.45 -43.15 -16.87
CA ILE A 642 6.72 -41.88 -16.92
C ILE A 642 7.35 -40.95 -17.95
N GLU A 643 8.67 -40.80 -17.95
CA GLU A 643 9.41 -39.97 -18.90
C GLU A 643 9.09 -40.40 -20.34
N LYS A 644 9.17 -41.70 -20.65
CA LYS A 644 8.88 -42.23 -21.99
C LYS A 644 7.45 -41.92 -22.44
N ASN A 645 6.47 -42.16 -21.56
CA ASN A 645 5.05 -41.92 -21.86
C ASN A 645 4.74 -40.44 -22.08
N VAL A 646 5.26 -39.58 -21.21
CA VAL A 646 5.03 -38.13 -21.25
C VAL A 646 5.78 -37.51 -22.42
N ALA A 647 7.04 -37.88 -22.67
CA ALA A 647 7.81 -37.41 -23.83
C ALA A 647 7.11 -37.75 -25.16
N GLY A 648 6.54 -38.95 -25.27
CA GLY A 648 5.73 -39.35 -26.42
C GLY A 648 4.49 -38.47 -26.63
N TYR A 649 3.85 -38.02 -25.55
CA TYR A 649 2.67 -37.15 -25.62
C TYR A 649 3.03 -35.68 -25.88
N VAL A 650 4.05 -35.16 -25.21
CA VAL A 650 4.61 -33.81 -25.40
C VAL A 650 4.99 -33.60 -26.87
N LYS A 651 5.59 -34.61 -27.52
CA LYS A 651 5.88 -34.62 -28.96
C LYS A 651 4.62 -34.54 -29.84
N LYS A 652 3.51 -35.17 -29.43
CA LYS A 652 2.22 -35.14 -30.17
C LYS A 652 1.51 -33.79 -30.04
N ILE A 653 1.72 -33.06 -28.94
CA ILE A 653 1.16 -31.72 -28.75
C ILE A 653 1.88 -30.70 -29.65
N GLY A 654 3.20 -30.79 -29.75
CA GLY A 654 4.02 -29.91 -30.58
C GLY A 654 5.30 -29.41 -29.92
N PHE A 655 5.51 -29.70 -28.63
CA PHE A 655 6.77 -29.42 -27.95
C PHE A 655 7.88 -30.35 -28.45
N ASN A 656 9.11 -29.85 -28.53
CA ASN A 656 10.28 -30.67 -28.84
C ASN A 656 10.76 -31.38 -27.56
N PRO A 657 10.70 -32.73 -27.45
CA PRO A 657 11.11 -33.43 -26.23
C PRO A 657 12.56 -33.16 -25.82
N LYS A 658 13.46 -32.87 -26.77
CA LYS A 658 14.86 -32.53 -26.48
C LYS A 658 15.05 -31.20 -25.74
N CYS A 659 14.05 -30.31 -25.80
CA CYS A 659 14.08 -29.00 -25.15
C CYS A 659 13.43 -29.03 -23.76
N VAL A 660 12.75 -30.12 -23.39
CA VAL A 660 11.92 -30.26 -22.19
C VAL A 660 12.69 -31.03 -21.12
N PRO A 661 13.06 -30.41 -19.99
CA PRO A 661 13.73 -31.10 -18.92
C PRO A 661 12.73 -31.94 -18.10
N PHE A 662 13.11 -33.18 -17.81
CA PHE A 662 12.40 -34.09 -16.91
C PHE A 662 13.16 -34.18 -15.60
N VAL A 663 12.53 -33.78 -14.49
CA VAL A 663 13.17 -33.72 -13.17
C VAL A 663 12.36 -34.54 -12.15
N PRO A 664 12.95 -35.57 -11.51
CA PRO A 664 12.30 -36.28 -10.40
C PRO A 664 12.41 -35.43 -9.14
N ILE A 665 11.30 -35.26 -8.41
CA ILE A 665 11.22 -34.45 -7.19
C ILE A 665 10.32 -35.10 -6.14
N SER A 666 10.50 -34.67 -4.88
CA SER A 666 9.47 -34.81 -3.84
C SER A 666 9.10 -33.43 -3.30
N GLY A 667 7.89 -32.97 -3.63
CA GLY A 667 7.32 -31.71 -3.15
C GLY A 667 7.12 -31.67 -1.63
N TRP A 668 6.90 -32.82 -1.00
CA TRP A 668 6.67 -32.91 0.44
C TRP A 668 7.97 -32.87 1.24
N ILE A 669 8.92 -33.76 0.91
CA ILE A 669 10.22 -33.87 1.59
C ILE A 669 11.17 -32.74 1.16
N GLY A 670 11.04 -32.28 -0.09
CA GLY A 670 11.86 -31.23 -0.68
C GLY A 670 13.06 -31.74 -1.46
N ASP A 671 13.08 -33.02 -1.81
CA ASP A 671 14.13 -33.67 -2.61
C ASP A 671 14.18 -33.11 -4.02
N ASN A 672 15.40 -32.78 -4.47
CA ASN A 672 15.73 -32.37 -5.84
C ASN A 672 14.99 -31.10 -6.34
N ILE A 673 14.43 -30.31 -5.42
CA ILE A 673 13.80 -29.00 -5.72
C ILE A 673 14.88 -27.91 -5.86
N ILE A 674 15.78 -27.81 -4.87
CA ILE A 674 16.90 -26.85 -4.84
C ILE A 674 18.23 -27.58 -4.67
N GLU A 675 18.28 -28.49 -3.70
CA GLU A 675 19.45 -29.30 -3.38
C GLU A 675 19.31 -30.69 -4.02
N LYS A 676 20.45 -31.26 -4.41
CA LYS A 676 20.50 -32.62 -4.96
C LYS A 676 20.06 -33.62 -3.88
N SER A 677 19.19 -34.55 -4.26
CA SER A 677 18.72 -35.59 -3.34
C SER A 677 19.81 -36.65 -3.07
N GLU A 678 19.92 -37.09 -1.82
CA GLU A 678 20.76 -38.23 -1.42
C GLU A 678 20.10 -39.58 -1.75
N HIS A 679 18.77 -39.60 -1.91
CA HIS A 679 17.99 -40.81 -2.18
C HIS A 679 17.92 -41.18 -3.67
N MET A 680 18.21 -40.24 -4.57
CA MET A 680 18.15 -40.43 -6.04
C MET A 680 19.54 -40.33 -6.68
N THR A 681 20.49 -41.15 -6.22
CA THR A 681 21.88 -41.17 -6.72
C THR A 681 22.00 -41.55 -8.19
N TRP A 682 21.00 -42.29 -8.72
CA TRP A 682 20.91 -42.69 -10.12
C TRP A 682 20.61 -41.53 -11.08
N TYR A 683 19.95 -40.46 -10.61
CA TYR A 683 19.60 -39.32 -11.46
C TYR A 683 20.81 -38.38 -11.63
N LYS A 684 21.41 -38.39 -12.82
CA LYS A 684 22.62 -37.61 -13.15
C LYS A 684 22.33 -36.16 -13.57
N GLY A 685 21.06 -35.79 -13.68
CA GLY A 685 20.62 -34.48 -14.17
C GLY A 685 20.00 -34.54 -15.56
N PHE A 686 19.34 -33.45 -15.95
CA PHE A 686 18.81 -33.25 -17.29
C PHE A 686 19.85 -32.55 -18.17
N SER A 687 19.81 -32.83 -19.47
CA SER A 687 20.55 -32.11 -20.50
C SER A 687 19.57 -31.75 -21.61
N VAL A 688 19.32 -30.45 -21.80
CA VAL A 688 18.37 -29.96 -22.81
C VAL A 688 19.07 -29.06 -23.82
N GLU A 689 18.77 -29.29 -25.09
CA GLU A 689 19.23 -28.46 -26.20
C GLU A 689 18.14 -27.43 -26.52
N ARG A 690 18.47 -26.14 -26.56
CA ARG A 690 17.52 -25.08 -26.90
C ARG A 690 18.08 -24.18 -27.99
N LYS A 691 17.20 -23.71 -28.87
CA LYS A 691 17.54 -22.70 -29.88
C LYS A 691 17.21 -21.33 -29.30
N THR A 692 18.23 -20.49 -29.18
CA THR A 692 18.10 -19.08 -28.81
C THR A 692 17.33 -18.28 -29.85
N ALA A 693 16.81 -17.12 -29.44
CA ALA A 693 16.19 -16.14 -30.34
C ALA A 693 17.11 -15.72 -31.50
N ASP A 694 18.44 -15.81 -31.32
CA ASP A 694 19.47 -15.52 -32.32
C ASP A 694 19.86 -16.73 -33.20
N GLY A 695 19.16 -17.86 -33.03
CA GLY A 695 19.36 -19.08 -33.84
C GLY A 695 20.50 -20.00 -33.39
N LYS A 696 21.23 -19.69 -32.31
CA LYS A 696 22.28 -20.55 -31.74
C LYS A 696 21.70 -21.64 -30.84
N THR A 697 22.22 -22.87 -30.94
CA THR A 697 21.86 -23.97 -30.05
C THR A 697 22.70 -23.91 -28.78
N ILE A 698 22.06 -23.77 -27.61
CA ILE A 698 22.70 -23.84 -26.29
C ILE A 698 22.27 -25.13 -25.60
N THR A 699 23.23 -25.84 -25.02
CA THR A 699 22.96 -27.01 -24.17
C THR A 699 22.97 -26.57 -22.71
N ALA A 700 21.84 -26.71 -22.02
CA ALA A 700 21.72 -26.44 -20.60
C ALA A 700 21.63 -27.75 -19.82
N THR A 701 22.52 -27.92 -18.84
CA THR A 701 22.55 -29.08 -17.94
C THR A 701 22.24 -28.65 -16.52
N GLY A 702 21.48 -29.45 -15.79
CA GLY A 702 21.17 -29.19 -14.38
C GLY A 702 20.62 -30.43 -13.69
N VAL A 703 20.53 -30.40 -12.36
CA VAL A 703 20.07 -31.56 -11.57
C VAL A 703 18.75 -31.28 -10.87
N THR A 704 18.52 -30.03 -10.46
CA THR A 704 17.36 -29.68 -9.64
C THR A 704 16.29 -28.93 -10.41
N LEU A 705 15.07 -28.87 -9.85
CA LEU A 705 13.98 -28.10 -10.43
C LEU A 705 14.34 -26.62 -10.57
N LEU A 706 15.05 -26.04 -9.59
CA LEU A 706 15.54 -24.66 -9.66
C LEU A 706 16.49 -24.45 -10.85
N ASN A 707 17.42 -25.38 -11.09
CA ASN A 707 18.29 -25.30 -12.28
C ASN A 707 17.49 -25.39 -13.58
N ALA A 708 16.42 -26.19 -13.61
CA ALA A 708 15.53 -26.27 -14.76
C ALA A 708 14.81 -24.93 -15.01
N LEU A 709 14.40 -24.22 -13.95
CA LEU A 709 13.82 -22.88 -14.06
C LEU A 709 14.85 -21.84 -14.53
N ASP A 710 16.09 -21.89 -14.01
CA ASP A 710 17.18 -21.00 -14.43
C ASP A 710 17.67 -21.26 -15.86
N SER A 711 17.34 -22.43 -16.43
CA SER A 711 17.61 -22.74 -17.84
C SER A 711 16.62 -22.07 -18.81
N VAL A 712 15.49 -21.53 -18.31
CA VAL A 712 14.44 -20.89 -19.14
C VAL A 712 14.97 -19.64 -19.82
N GLU A 713 14.77 -19.54 -21.13
CA GLU A 713 15.13 -18.34 -21.88
C GLU A 713 13.95 -17.36 -21.92
N PRO A 714 14.15 -16.06 -21.68
CA PRO A 714 13.07 -15.10 -21.80
C PRO A 714 12.57 -15.03 -23.26
N PRO A 715 11.25 -15.03 -23.50
CA PRO A 715 10.72 -14.90 -24.85
C PRO A 715 11.07 -13.53 -25.45
N SER A 716 11.25 -13.48 -26.78
CA SER A 716 11.39 -12.22 -27.51
C SER A 716 10.12 -11.38 -27.35
N ARG A 717 10.26 -10.19 -26.76
CA ARG A 717 9.18 -9.25 -26.43
C ARG A 717 9.07 -8.20 -27.55
N PRO A 718 8.04 -8.25 -28.42
CA PRO A 718 7.94 -7.34 -29.56
C PRO A 718 7.52 -5.92 -29.12
N THR A 719 8.50 -5.04 -28.93
CA THR A 719 8.30 -3.62 -28.62
C THR A 719 7.87 -2.80 -29.84
N ASP A 720 8.25 -3.23 -31.03
CA ASP A 720 8.07 -2.46 -32.28
C ASP A 720 6.67 -2.60 -32.88
N LYS A 721 5.83 -3.48 -32.32
CA LYS A 721 4.45 -3.67 -32.76
C LYS A 721 3.49 -2.71 -32.04
N PRO A 722 2.35 -2.36 -32.63
CA PRO A 722 1.33 -1.54 -31.98
C PRO A 722 0.87 -2.12 -30.64
N LEU A 723 0.43 -1.24 -29.74
CA LEU A 723 0.04 -1.63 -28.39
C LEU A 723 -1.20 -2.55 -28.40
N ARG A 724 -1.10 -3.72 -27.77
CA ARG A 724 -2.23 -4.58 -27.41
C ARG A 724 -2.12 -5.00 -25.95
N LEU A 725 -3.10 -4.60 -25.15
CA LEU A 725 -3.19 -4.91 -23.73
C LEU A 725 -4.61 -5.44 -23.43
N PRO A 726 -4.79 -6.77 -23.40
CA PRO A 726 -6.05 -7.37 -22.99
C PRO A 726 -6.34 -7.14 -21.50
N LEU A 727 -7.56 -6.68 -21.19
CA LEU A 727 -7.98 -6.42 -19.81
C LEU A 727 -8.34 -7.72 -19.09
N GLN A 728 -7.72 -7.93 -17.94
CA GLN A 728 -8.05 -9.00 -17.00
C GLN A 728 -9.20 -8.59 -16.09
N ASP A 729 -9.10 -7.41 -15.45
CA ASP A 729 -10.11 -6.89 -14.53
C ASP A 729 -10.15 -5.36 -14.55
N VAL A 730 -11.21 -4.78 -13.99
CA VAL A 730 -11.40 -3.34 -13.87
C VAL A 730 -11.87 -2.99 -12.47
N TYR A 731 -11.11 -2.16 -11.77
CA TYR A 731 -11.42 -1.73 -10.41
C TYR A 731 -11.92 -0.29 -10.35
N LYS A 732 -12.78 0.00 -9.38
CA LYS A 732 -13.13 1.37 -8.98
C LYS A 732 -12.40 1.70 -7.71
N ILE A 733 -11.47 2.65 -7.76
CA ILE A 733 -10.74 3.10 -6.59
C ILE A 733 -11.20 4.51 -6.25
N GLY A 734 -11.72 4.70 -5.03
CA GLY A 734 -12.17 6.01 -4.55
C GLY A 734 -11.02 7.02 -4.58
N GLY A 735 -11.26 8.21 -5.14
CA GLY A 735 -10.25 9.27 -5.32
C GLY A 735 -9.41 9.15 -6.60
N ILE A 736 -9.05 7.93 -7.02
CA ILE A 736 -8.19 7.69 -8.19
C ILE A 736 -9.00 7.59 -9.49
N GLY A 737 -10.15 6.91 -9.46
CA GLY A 737 -11.03 6.70 -10.62
C GLY A 737 -11.17 5.23 -11.02
N THR A 738 -11.27 4.98 -12.32
CA THR A 738 -11.36 3.64 -12.91
C THR A 738 -9.96 3.14 -13.26
N VAL A 739 -9.58 1.95 -12.79
CA VAL A 739 -8.25 1.36 -12.99
C VAL A 739 -8.41 -0.01 -13.65
N PRO A 740 -8.20 -0.14 -14.97
CA PRO A 740 -8.10 -1.42 -15.65
C PRO A 740 -6.75 -2.08 -15.36
N VAL A 741 -6.75 -3.40 -15.27
CA VAL A 741 -5.56 -4.22 -15.06
C VAL A 741 -5.44 -5.23 -16.19
N GLY A 742 -4.24 -5.39 -16.74
CA GLY A 742 -3.96 -6.38 -17.77
C GLY A 742 -2.48 -6.51 -18.09
N ARG A 743 -2.15 -7.51 -18.93
CA ARG A 743 -0.80 -7.77 -19.41
C ARG A 743 -0.56 -7.06 -20.74
N VAL A 744 0.57 -6.39 -20.88
CA VAL A 744 0.98 -5.84 -22.18
C VAL A 744 1.46 -6.99 -23.07
N GLU A 745 0.80 -7.26 -24.20
CA GLU A 745 1.20 -8.33 -25.12
C GLU A 745 2.15 -7.84 -26.21
N THR A 746 1.89 -6.64 -26.74
CA THR A 746 2.74 -6.00 -27.76
C THR A 746 2.78 -4.49 -27.53
N GLY A 747 3.86 -3.84 -27.97
CA GLY A 747 4.04 -2.38 -27.91
C GLY A 747 4.35 -1.83 -26.51
N ILE A 748 4.43 -0.51 -26.42
CA ILE A 748 4.80 0.20 -25.19
C ILE A 748 3.64 1.12 -24.78
N MET A 749 3.26 1.10 -23.50
CA MET A 749 2.29 2.05 -22.94
C MET A 749 3.00 3.10 -22.09
N LYS A 750 2.64 4.37 -22.27
CA LYS A 750 3.21 5.49 -21.49
C LYS A 750 2.13 6.31 -20.79
N PRO A 751 2.40 6.86 -19.60
CA PRO A 751 1.54 7.89 -19.00
C PRO A 751 1.34 9.06 -19.97
N GLY A 752 0.12 9.60 -20.04
CA GLY A 752 -0.30 10.64 -20.98
C GLY A 752 -0.69 10.13 -22.37
N MET A 753 -0.56 8.83 -22.65
CA MET A 753 -0.96 8.26 -23.94
C MET A 753 -2.49 8.13 -24.02
N VAL A 754 -3.05 8.33 -25.23
CA VAL A 754 -4.48 8.12 -25.48
C VAL A 754 -4.68 6.70 -25.97
N VAL A 755 -5.45 5.91 -25.21
CA VAL A 755 -5.73 4.50 -25.48
C VAL A 755 -7.18 4.30 -25.90
N THR A 756 -7.41 3.41 -26.86
CA THR A 756 -8.74 2.97 -27.30
C THR A 756 -9.03 1.57 -26.78
N PHE A 757 -10.21 1.39 -26.19
CA PHE A 757 -10.72 0.09 -25.75
C PHE A 757 -11.67 -0.50 -26.80
N ALA A 758 -11.30 -1.65 -27.35
CA ALA A 758 -12.16 -2.50 -28.17
C ALA A 758 -12.86 -3.54 -27.28
N PRO A 759 -14.09 -3.99 -27.61
CA PRO A 759 -14.83 -3.74 -28.85
C PRO A 759 -15.71 -2.48 -28.83
N GLN A 760 -15.76 -1.72 -27.72
CA GLN A 760 -16.66 -0.57 -27.57
C GLN A 760 -16.17 0.72 -28.24
N ASN A 761 -14.96 0.70 -28.82
CA ASN A 761 -14.29 1.82 -29.48
C ASN A 761 -14.30 3.10 -28.62
N LEU A 762 -13.98 2.96 -27.33
CA LEU A 762 -13.94 4.05 -26.37
C LEU A 762 -12.51 4.54 -26.16
N SER A 763 -12.23 5.83 -26.38
CA SER A 763 -10.88 6.39 -26.22
C SER A 763 -10.74 7.27 -24.99
N THR A 764 -9.68 7.07 -24.22
CA THR A 764 -9.35 7.85 -23.02
C THR A 764 -7.84 8.00 -22.81
N GLU A 765 -7.48 8.93 -21.94
CA GLU A 765 -6.10 9.23 -21.57
C GLU A 765 -5.67 8.36 -20.37
N VAL A 766 -4.50 7.73 -20.49
CA VAL A 766 -3.81 7.04 -19.40
C VAL A 766 -3.12 8.10 -18.54
N LYS A 767 -3.47 8.21 -17.25
CA LYS A 767 -2.83 9.15 -16.32
C LYS A 767 -1.53 8.63 -15.74
N SER A 768 -1.61 7.43 -15.18
CA SER A 768 -0.53 6.74 -14.50
C SER A 768 -0.60 5.28 -14.86
N ILE A 769 0.55 4.64 -14.83
CA ILE A 769 0.70 3.20 -15.00
C ILE A 769 1.37 2.72 -13.72
N GLU A 770 0.86 1.66 -13.15
CA GLU A 770 1.32 1.08 -11.90
C GLU A 770 1.52 -0.43 -12.10
N MET A 771 2.61 -0.94 -11.53
CA MET A 771 2.87 -2.36 -11.46
C MET A 771 3.28 -2.68 -10.02
N HIS A 772 2.52 -3.52 -9.34
CA HIS A 772 2.78 -3.90 -7.93
C HIS A 772 2.94 -2.72 -6.96
N HIS A 773 2.11 -1.68 -7.14
CA HIS A 773 2.13 -0.44 -6.34
C HIS A 773 3.34 0.46 -6.53
N GLU A 774 4.11 0.26 -7.61
CA GLU A 774 5.13 1.19 -8.09
C GLU A 774 4.64 1.84 -9.38
N ALA A 775 4.80 3.17 -9.50
CA ALA A 775 4.48 3.89 -10.74
C ALA A 775 5.55 3.62 -11.80
N LEU A 776 5.12 3.21 -12.99
CA LEU A 776 5.99 2.96 -14.15
C LEU A 776 5.99 4.16 -15.09
N THR A 777 7.18 4.52 -15.58
CA THR A 777 7.36 5.53 -16.64
C THR A 777 6.94 5.01 -18.01
N GLU A 778 7.08 3.71 -18.23
CA GLU A 778 6.58 3.00 -19.41
C GLU A 778 6.31 1.53 -19.06
N ALA A 779 5.30 0.94 -19.67
CA ALA A 779 5.03 -0.50 -19.58
C ALA A 779 5.46 -1.19 -20.86
N CYS A 780 6.24 -2.26 -20.72
CA CYS A 780 6.77 -3.05 -21.82
C CYS A 780 6.01 -4.37 -21.97
N PRO A 781 6.10 -5.04 -23.14
CA PRO A 781 5.45 -6.34 -23.33
C PRO A 781 5.90 -7.35 -22.27
N GLY A 782 4.94 -8.05 -21.67
CA GLY A 782 5.10 -9.02 -20.59
C GLY A 782 4.86 -8.46 -19.19
N ASP A 783 4.75 -7.14 -19.02
CA ASP A 783 4.43 -6.51 -17.74
C ASP A 783 2.94 -6.59 -17.44
N ASN A 784 2.60 -6.91 -16.18
CA ASN A 784 1.24 -6.91 -15.67
C ASN A 784 0.96 -5.56 -15.00
N VAL A 785 0.20 -4.69 -15.65
CA VAL A 785 0.03 -3.30 -15.23
C VAL A 785 -1.42 -2.96 -14.93
N GLY A 786 -1.62 -2.18 -13.87
CA GLY A 786 -2.84 -1.42 -13.61
C GLY A 786 -2.62 0.02 -14.06
N PHE A 787 -3.55 0.60 -14.80
CA PHE A 787 -3.35 1.98 -15.29
C PHE A 787 -4.59 2.83 -15.03
N ASN A 788 -4.40 4.08 -14.62
CA ASN A 788 -5.52 4.96 -14.30
C ASN A 788 -6.05 5.63 -15.57
N ILE A 789 -7.37 5.57 -15.78
CA ILE A 789 -8.05 6.24 -16.89
C ILE A 789 -9.09 7.27 -16.42
N LYS A 790 -9.20 8.37 -17.17
CA LYS A 790 -10.15 9.47 -16.91
C LYS A 790 -11.51 9.24 -17.57
N ASN A 791 -12.58 9.69 -16.93
CA ASN A 791 -13.91 9.89 -17.53
C ASN A 791 -14.52 8.65 -18.23
N VAL A 792 -14.17 7.44 -17.78
CA VAL A 792 -14.75 6.18 -18.22
C VAL A 792 -15.34 5.48 -17.00
N ALA A 793 -16.60 5.08 -17.06
CA ALA A 793 -17.20 4.34 -15.97
C ALA A 793 -16.81 2.86 -16.04
N VAL A 794 -16.71 2.19 -14.89
CA VAL A 794 -16.41 0.75 -14.79
C VAL A 794 -17.38 -0.12 -15.60
N LYS A 795 -18.61 0.34 -15.83
CA LYS A 795 -19.60 -0.36 -16.65
C LYS A 795 -19.30 -0.35 -18.16
N ASP A 796 -18.51 0.61 -18.63
CA ASP A 796 -18.19 0.82 -20.05
C ASP A 796 -16.96 0.00 -20.48
N ILE A 797 -16.24 -0.61 -19.54
CA ILE A 797 -15.10 -1.48 -19.85
C ILE A 797 -15.18 -2.73 -18.99
N ARG A 798 -14.87 -3.87 -19.58
CA ARG A 798 -14.97 -5.16 -18.90
C ARG A 798 -13.82 -6.07 -19.30
N ARG A 799 -13.65 -7.13 -18.53
CA ARG A 799 -12.77 -8.25 -18.85
C ARG A 799 -13.02 -8.74 -20.28
N GLY A 800 -11.94 -9.01 -21.01
CA GLY A 800 -11.98 -9.43 -22.41
C GLY A 800 -11.88 -8.28 -23.43
N ASN A 801 -12.05 -7.02 -23.01
CA ASN A 801 -11.75 -5.86 -23.83
C ASN A 801 -10.23 -5.73 -24.04
N VAL A 802 -9.82 -5.11 -25.14
CA VAL A 802 -8.41 -4.90 -25.48
C VAL A 802 -8.14 -3.41 -25.58
N ALA A 803 -7.13 -2.93 -24.85
CA ALA A 803 -6.62 -1.58 -24.96
C ALA A 803 -5.48 -1.53 -25.99
N GLY A 804 -5.42 -0.46 -26.77
CA GLY A 804 -4.30 -0.17 -27.67
C GLY A 804 -4.16 1.32 -27.92
N ASP A 805 -3.07 1.71 -28.58
CA ASP A 805 -2.81 3.12 -28.89
C ASP A 805 -3.87 3.64 -29.88
N SER A 806 -4.53 4.74 -29.53
CA SER A 806 -5.54 5.36 -30.39
C SER A 806 -4.95 5.90 -31.70
N LYS A 807 -3.65 6.23 -31.73
CA LYS A 807 -2.99 6.85 -32.89
C LYS A 807 -2.27 5.85 -33.78
N ASN A 808 -1.83 4.73 -33.21
CA ASN A 808 -1.04 3.72 -33.91
C ASN A 808 -1.79 2.38 -33.90
N ASP A 809 -2.53 2.11 -34.98
CA ASP A 809 -3.35 0.91 -35.18
C ASP A 809 -4.21 0.52 -33.96
N PRO A 810 -5.31 1.25 -33.66
CA PRO A 810 -6.16 0.93 -32.52
C PRO A 810 -6.88 -0.41 -32.71
N PRO A 811 -7.06 -1.20 -31.63
CA PRO A 811 -7.85 -2.43 -31.68
C PRO A 811 -9.30 -2.10 -32.04
N LYS A 812 -9.97 -3.02 -32.75
CA LYS A 812 -11.38 -2.88 -33.18
C LYS A 812 -12.18 -4.11 -32.81
N GLY A 813 -13.50 -3.94 -32.70
CA GLY A 813 -14.42 -5.07 -32.57
C GLY A 813 -14.45 -5.94 -33.83
N THR A 814 -14.74 -7.22 -33.67
CA THR A 814 -14.83 -8.21 -34.75
C THR A 814 -16.30 -8.52 -35.07
N GLU A 815 -16.64 -8.61 -36.36
CA GLU A 815 -17.95 -9.07 -36.84
C GLU A 815 -17.97 -10.59 -36.96
N ASP A 816 -16.99 -11.12 -37.68
CA ASP A 816 -16.78 -12.53 -37.94
C ASP A 816 -15.28 -12.76 -38.18
N PHE A 817 -14.84 -14.01 -38.02
CA PHE A 817 -13.45 -14.36 -38.25
C PHE A 817 -13.33 -15.78 -38.79
N LEU A 818 -12.36 -15.98 -39.68
CA LEU A 818 -12.03 -17.29 -40.23
C LEU A 818 -10.93 -17.92 -39.37
N ALA A 819 -11.21 -19.10 -38.82
CA ALA A 819 -10.29 -19.80 -37.95
C ALA A 819 -10.05 -21.24 -38.38
N GLN A 820 -8.81 -21.68 -38.21
CA GLN A 820 -8.43 -23.07 -38.25
C GLN A 820 -8.72 -23.69 -36.89
N VAL A 821 -9.66 -24.64 -36.83
CA VAL A 821 -10.10 -25.33 -35.60
C VAL A 821 -9.70 -26.79 -35.68
N ILE A 822 -9.12 -27.32 -34.61
CA ILE A 822 -8.78 -28.74 -34.45
C ILE A 822 -9.67 -29.30 -33.35
N VAL A 823 -10.53 -30.26 -33.71
CA VAL A 823 -11.43 -30.93 -32.78
C VAL A 823 -10.66 -32.00 -32.03
N LEU A 824 -10.74 -31.98 -30.71
CA LEU A 824 -9.96 -32.84 -29.83
C LEU A 824 -10.81 -33.96 -29.26
N ASN A 825 -11.83 -33.59 -28.48
CA ASN A 825 -12.62 -34.53 -27.70
C ASN A 825 -14.05 -34.01 -27.58
N HIS A 826 -14.81 -34.14 -28.67
CA HIS A 826 -16.26 -33.93 -28.70
C HIS A 826 -16.98 -35.28 -28.62
N PRO A 827 -18.02 -35.44 -27.77
CA PRO A 827 -18.75 -36.70 -27.63
C PRO A 827 -19.61 -37.05 -28.86
N GLY A 828 -19.94 -36.06 -29.70
CA GLY A 828 -20.70 -36.25 -30.93
C GLY A 828 -20.05 -35.56 -32.13
N GLU A 829 -20.86 -34.98 -33.00
CA GLU A 829 -20.43 -34.30 -34.23
C GLU A 829 -20.66 -32.80 -34.13
N ILE A 830 -19.73 -31.99 -34.63
CA ILE A 830 -19.91 -30.54 -34.74
C ILE A 830 -20.46 -30.23 -36.12
N LYS A 831 -21.58 -29.48 -36.17
CA LYS A 831 -22.28 -29.07 -37.40
C LYS A 831 -22.40 -27.56 -37.46
N ASN A 832 -22.72 -27.03 -38.64
CA ASN A 832 -23.05 -25.61 -38.81
C ASN A 832 -24.18 -25.22 -37.85
N GLY A 833 -24.01 -24.08 -37.17
CA GLY A 833 -24.92 -23.60 -36.14
C GLY A 833 -24.54 -23.97 -34.70
N TYR A 834 -23.55 -24.84 -34.50
CA TYR A 834 -23.01 -25.15 -33.16
C TYR A 834 -22.46 -23.89 -32.48
N ALA A 835 -22.84 -23.61 -31.23
CA ALA A 835 -22.51 -22.35 -30.54
C ALA A 835 -21.83 -22.58 -29.18
N PRO A 836 -20.60 -23.11 -29.16
CA PRO A 836 -19.84 -23.33 -27.94
C PRO A 836 -19.25 -22.02 -27.40
N VAL A 837 -18.65 -22.09 -26.20
CA VAL A 837 -17.96 -20.95 -25.59
C VAL A 837 -16.50 -20.93 -26.01
N LEU A 838 -16.04 -19.77 -26.50
CA LEU A 838 -14.65 -19.54 -26.85
C LEU A 838 -13.94 -18.77 -25.74
N ASP A 839 -12.81 -19.33 -25.32
CA ASP A 839 -11.81 -18.67 -24.51
C ASP A 839 -10.70 -18.16 -25.43
N CYS A 840 -10.65 -16.85 -25.66
CA CYS A 840 -9.58 -16.16 -26.37
C CYS A 840 -8.99 -15.13 -25.41
N HIS A 841 -7.67 -15.12 -25.21
CA HIS A 841 -6.99 -14.27 -24.21
C HIS A 841 -7.71 -14.26 -22.84
N THR A 842 -8.32 -13.14 -22.46
CA THR A 842 -9.13 -12.93 -21.25
C THR A 842 -10.64 -12.93 -21.52
N ALA A 843 -11.07 -13.01 -22.79
CA ALA A 843 -12.46 -13.01 -23.23
C ALA A 843 -13.05 -14.43 -23.21
N HIS A 844 -14.26 -14.53 -22.67
CA HIS A 844 -15.05 -15.76 -22.56
C HIS A 844 -16.43 -15.51 -23.20
N ILE A 845 -16.58 -15.84 -24.49
CA ILE A 845 -17.75 -15.46 -25.30
C ILE A 845 -18.22 -16.66 -26.13
N ALA A 846 -19.54 -16.89 -26.17
CA ALA A 846 -20.10 -17.90 -27.06
C ALA A 846 -19.97 -17.46 -28.53
N CYS A 847 -19.43 -18.32 -29.40
CA CYS A 847 -19.32 -18.05 -30.83
C CYS A 847 -19.98 -19.16 -31.62
N LYS A 848 -20.79 -18.77 -32.60
CA LYS A 848 -21.48 -19.68 -33.51
C LYS A 848 -20.51 -20.10 -34.63
N PHE A 849 -20.42 -21.41 -34.86
CA PHE A 849 -19.83 -22.01 -36.05
C PHE A 849 -20.79 -21.72 -37.19
N ALA A 850 -20.60 -20.61 -37.89
CA ALA A 850 -21.53 -20.17 -38.94
C ALA A 850 -21.44 -21.12 -40.13
N GLU A 851 -20.22 -21.39 -40.58
CA GLU A 851 -19.97 -22.26 -41.73
C GLU A 851 -18.61 -22.96 -41.58
N ILE A 852 -18.61 -24.28 -41.75
CA ILE A 852 -17.39 -25.07 -41.90
C ILE A 852 -17.02 -25.07 -43.39
N GLN A 853 -15.99 -24.31 -43.76
CA GLN A 853 -15.58 -24.12 -45.16
C GLN A 853 -14.82 -25.31 -45.72
N SER A 854 -13.90 -25.89 -44.96
CA SER A 854 -13.12 -27.03 -45.43
C SER A 854 -12.53 -27.84 -44.29
N LYS A 855 -12.41 -29.15 -44.50
CA LYS A 855 -11.62 -30.05 -43.68
C LYS A 855 -10.19 -30.03 -44.19
N ILE A 856 -9.23 -29.90 -43.28
CA ILE A 856 -7.80 -29.80 -43.59
C ILE A 856 -7.01 -30.86 -42.85
N ASP A 857 -5.88 -31.28 -43.43
CA ASP A 857 -4.91 -32.11 -42.75
C ASP A 857 -4.18 -31.30 -41.66
N ARG A 858 -4.14 -31.85 -40.44
CA ARG A 858 -3.50 -31.27 -39.25
C ARG A 858 -2.03 -30.90 -39.46
N ARG A 859 -1.27 -31.61 -40.31
CA ARG A 859 0.17 -31.38 -40.49
C ARG A 859 0.50 -30.62 -41.77
N SER A 860 -0.16 -30.95 -42.87
CA SER A 860 0.17 -30.38 -44.18
C SER A 860 -0.68 -29.17 -44.54
N ALA A 861 -1.75 -28.88 -43.77
CA ALA A 861 -2.75 -27.85 -44.06
C ALA A 861 -3.41 -27.99 -45.44
N LYS A 862 -3.26 -29.13 -46.11
CA LYS A 862 -3.94 -29.43 -47.37
C LYS A 862 -5.41 -29.67 -47.12
N VAL A 863 -6.25 -29.14 -48.00
CA VAL A 863 -7.69 -29.36 -48.01
C VAL A 863 -7.95 -30.83 -48.35
N LEU A 864 -8.66 -31.52 -47.47
CA LEU A 864 -9.10 -32.91 -47.64
C LEU A 864 -10.51 -32.96 -48.23
N GLU A 865 -11.38 -32.06 -47.79
CA GLU A 865 -12.79 -32.00 -48.17
C GLU A 865 -13.27 -30.53 -48.10
N GLU A 866 -13.98 -30.07 -49.12
CA GLU A 866 -14.61 -28.75 -49.14
C GLU A 866 -16.06 -28.83 -48.65
N HIS A 867 -16.47 -27.86 -47.81
CA HIS A 867 -17.78 -27.75 -47.18
C HIS A 867 -18.32 -29.05 -46.53
N PRO A 868 -17.57 -29.66 -45.59
CA PRO A 868 -18.05 -30.87 -44.91
C PRO A 868 -19.31 -30.56 -44.08
N ALA A 869 -20.30 -31.45 -44.14
CA ALA A 869 -21.54 -31.29 -43.36
C ALA A 869 -21.32 -31.39 -41.84
N MET A 870 -20.24 -32.04 -41.41
CA MET A 870 -19.90 -32.27 -40.01
C MET A 870 -18.41 -32.55 -39.82
N ILE A 871 -17.88 -32.24 -38.62
CA ILE A 871 -16.50 -32.54 -38.21
C ILE A 871 -16.48 -33.36 -36.91
N LYS A 872 -15.54 -34.31 -36.81
CA LYS A 872 -15.40 -35.25 -35.68
C LYS A 872 -14.11 -35.03 -34.89
N SER A 873 -14.05 -35.63 -33.70
CA SER A 873 -12.83 -35.65 -32.88
C SER A 873 -11.62 -36.17 -33.68
N GLY A 874 -10.55 -35.38 -33.72
CA GLY A 874 -9.33 -35.64 -34.49
C GLY A 874 -9.24 -34.85 -35.79
N ASP A 875 -10.35 -34.31 -36.29
CA ASP A 875 -10.38 -33.52 -37.52
C ASP A 875 -9.89 -32.09 -37.30
N ALA A 876 -9.28 -31.51 -38.33
CA ALA A 876 -9.00 -30.09 -38.41
C ALA A 876 -9.83 -29.47 -39.55
N ALA A 877 -10.36 -28.27 -39.34
CA ALA A 877 -11.22 -27.60 -40.31
C ALA A 877 -11.02 -26.08 -40.28
N MET A 878 -11.28 -25.44 -41.42
CA MET A 878 -11.43 -24.00 -41.56
C MET A 878 -12.90 -23.65 -41.31
N VAL A 879 -13.15 -22.81 -40.31
CA VAL A 879 -14.50 -22.47 -39.84
C VAL A 879 -14.65 -20.97 -39.76
N LEU A 880 -15.73 -20.47 -40.36
CA LEU A 880 -16.20 -19.10 -40.18
C LEU A 880 -16.98 -19.00 -38.87
N MET A 881 -16.52 -18.12 -37.98
CA MET A 881 -17.00 -18.01 -36.61
C MET A 881 -17.62 -16.64 -36.38
N VAL A 882 -18.81 -16.61 -35.76
CA VAL A 882 -19.55 -15.38 -35.45
C VAL A 882 -19.74 -15.26 -33.93
N PRO A 883 -19.15 -14.27 -33.25
CA PRO A 883 -19.33 -14.07 -31.82
C PRO A 883 -20.74 -13.57 -31.48
N SER A 884 -21.35 -14.15 -30.44
CA SER A 884 -22.69 -13.76 -29.96
C SER A 884 -22.72 -12.42 -29.24
N LYS A 885 -21.58 -11.99 -28.69
CA LYS A 885 -21.38 -10.70 -28.02
C LYS A 885 -20.18 -9.99 -28.65
N PRO A 886 -20.12 -8.65 -28.59
CA PRO A 886 -18.96 -7.91 -29.09
C PRO A 886 -17.65 -8.46 -28.49
N MET A 887 -16.72 -8.80 -29.37
CA MET A 887 -15.40 -9.37 -29.09
C MET A 887 -14.33 -8.63 -29.88
N CYS A 888 -13.10 -8.61 -29.39
CA CYS A 888 -11.94 -8.13 -30.13
C CYS A 888 -10.97 -9.29 -30.30
N VAL A 889 -10.66 -9.63 -31.54
CA VAL A 889 -9.65 -10.64 -31.89
C VAL A 889 -8.78 -10.13 -33.04
N GLU A 890 -7.58 -10.70 -33.17
CA GLU A 890 -6.62 -10.34 -34.20
C GLU A 890 -6.13 -11.59 -34.93
N THR A 891 -5.50 -11.42 -36.09
CA THR A 891 -4.93 -12.55 -36.84
C THR A 891 -3.72 -13.13 -36.11
N PHE A 892 -3.61 -14.47 -36.10
CA PHE A 892 -2.51 -15.18 -35.43
C PHE A 892 -1.13 -14.79 -35.99
N ALA A 893 -1.04 -14.48 -37.29
CA ALA A 893 0.22 -14.09 -37.93
C ALA A 893 0.74 -12.75 -37.42
N GLN A 894 -0.15 -11.78 -37.19
CA GLN A 894 0.22 -10.44 -36.74
C GLN A 894 0.35 -10.38 -35.21
N TYR A 895 -0.64 -10.90 -34.49
CA TYR A 895 -0.73 -10.87 -33.03
C TYR A 895 -1.03 -12.28 -32.47
N PRO A 896 0.00 -13.13 -32.32
CA PRO A 896 -0.15 -14.50 -31.81
C PRO A 896 -0.98 -14.62 -30.51
N PRO A 897 -0.85 -13.74 -29.50
CA PRO A 897 -1.61 -13.89 -28.24
C PRO A 897 -3.12 -13.64 -28.37
N LEU A 898 -3.54 -12.81 -29.34
CA LEU A 898 -4.96 -12.47 -29.58
C LEU A 898 -5.60 -13.33 -30.68
N GLY A 899 -4.80 -14.14 -31.37
CA GLY A 899 -5.23 -14.99 -32.48
C GLY A 899 -5.39 -16.46 -32.13
N ARG A 900 -5.28 -16.85 -30.86
CA ARG A 900 -5.43 -18.24 -30.40
C ARG A 900 -6.59 -18.37 -29.44
N PHE A 901 -7.37 -19.43 -29.59
CA PHE A 901 -8.53 -19.67 -28.74
C PHE A 901 -8.72 -21.16 -28.44
N ALA A 902 -9.35 -21.43 -27.32
CA ALA A 902 -9.87 -22.73 -26.96
C ALA A 902 -11.40 -22.71 -27.06
N VAL A 903 -11.97 -23.77 -27.61
CA VAL A 903 -13.42 -23.99 -27.71
C VAL A 903 -13.84 -24.94 -26.61
N ARG A 904 -14.80 -24.52 -25.80
CA ARG A 904 -15.29 -25.28 -24.65
C ARG A 904 -16.79 -25.49 -24.73
N ASP A 905 -17.18 -26.70 -24.35
CA ASP A 905 -18.57 -27.11 -24.21
C ASP A 905 -18.70 -28.11 -23.05
N MET A 906 -19.82 -28.09 -22.33
CA MET A 906 -20.05 -28.93 -21.14
C MET A 906 -18.87 -28.95 -20.15
N LYS A 907 -18.17 -27.82 -19.99
CA LYS A 907 -16.95 -27.65 -19.16
C LYS A 907 -15.72 -28.44 -19.62
N GLN A 908 -15.70 -29.01 -20.81
CA GLN A 908 -14.54 -29.67 -21.41
C GLN A 908 -13.98 -28.87 -22.58
N THR A 909 -12.68 -28.99 -22.83
CA THR A 909 -12.07 -28.42 -24.04
C THR A 909 -12.35 -29.34 -25.23
N VAL A 910 -13.24 -28.89 -26.11
CA VAL A 910 -13.71 -29.66 -27.26
C VAL A 910 -12.80 -29.49 -28.46
N ALA A 911 -12.32 -28.27 -28.69
CA ALA A 911 -11.46 -27.94 -29.82
C ALA A 911 -10.51 -26.80 -29.46
N VAL A 912 -9.46 -26.64 -30.26
CA VAL A 912 -8.52 -25.52 -30.17
C VAL A 912 -8.33 -24.92 -31.55
N GLY A 913 -8.12 -23.61 -31.63
CA GLY A 913 -8.03 -22.96 -32.92
C GLY A 913 -7.11 -21.75 -32.99
N VAL A 914 -6.74 -21.41 -34.22
CA VAL A 914 -5.97 -20.22 -34.56
C VAL A 914 -6.72 -19.40 -35.61
N ILE A 915 -6.77 -18.10 -35.41
CA ILE A 915 -7.46 -17.15 -36.28
C ILE A 915 -6.56 -16.81 -37.45
N LYS A 916 -7.06 -17.01 -38.67
CA LYS A 916 -6.34 -16.72 -39.91
C LYS A 916 -6.71 -15.34 -40.43
N GLU A 917 -8.00 -15.03 -40.46
CA GLU A 917 -8.53 -13.78 -40.99
C GLU A 917 -9.61 -13.22 -40.05
N VAL A 918 -9.73 -11.89 -39.98
CA VAL A 918 -10.68 -11.19 -39.10
C VAL A 918 -11.37 -10.09 -39.88
N ASN A 919 -12.69 -10.12 -39.89
CA ASN A 919 -13.51 -9.01 -40.38
C ASN A 919 -13.81 -8.04 -39.22
N LYS A 920 -13.31 -6.80 -39.30
CA LYS A 920 -13.39 -5.81 -38.22
C LYS A 920 -14.58 -4.86 -38.43
N LYS A 921 -15.33 -4.56 -37.36
CA LYS A 921 -16.40 -3.56 -37.36
C LYS A 921 -15.86 -2.17 -37.69
N SER A 922 -16.47 -1.51 -38.68
CA SER A 922 -16.20 -0.09 -38.99
C SER A 922 -17.11 0.84 -38.15
N GLU A 923 -16.73 1.10 -36.92
CA GLU A 923 -17.39 2.12 -36.09
C GLU A 923 -16.43 3.25 -35.73
N ALA A 924 -16.90 4.51 -35.80
CA ALA A 924 -16.12 5.68 -35.40
C ALA A 924 -15.92 5.69 -33.87
N ALA A 925 -14.67 5.90 -33.42
CA ALA A 925 -14.34 5.89 -31.99
C ALA A 925 -15.06 7.03 -31.23
N LYS A 926 -15.75 6.67 -30.14
CA LYS A 926 -16.35 7.65 -29.22
C LYS A 926 -15.24 8.18 -28.32
N ALA A 927 -14.72 9.36 -28.63
CA ALA A 927 -13.66 10.00 -27.85
C ALA A 927 -14.23 10.72 -26.62
N THR A 928 -13.65 10.48 -25.44
CA THR A 928 -13.97 11.23 -24.21
C THR A 928 -13.50 12.69 -24.30
N LYS A 929 -14.11 13.60 -23.52
CA LYS A 929 -13.68 15.01 -23.43
C LYS A 929 -12.20 15.17 -23.08
N SER A 930 -11.64 14.24 -22.31
CA SER A 930 -10.19 14.16 -21.98
C SER A 930 -9.34 13.82 -23.20
N ALA A 931 -9.71 12.79 -23.96
CA ALA A 931 -9.01 12.41 -25.19
C ALA A 931 -9.02 13.56 -26.23
N GLN A 932 -10.14 14.28 -26.34
CA GLN A 932 -10.26 15.45 -27.23
C GLN A 932 -9.37 16.63 -26.80
N LYS A 933 -9.17 16.85 -25.50
CA LYS A 933 -8.28 17.92 -25.01
C LYS A 933 -6.83 17.64 -25.34
N VAL A 934 -6.34 16.42 -25.09
CA VAL A 934 -4.95 16.02 -25.39
C VAL A 934 -4.68 16.03 -26.90
N ALA A 935 -5.66 15.65 -27.73
CA ALA A 935 -5.55 15.75 -29.18
C ALA A 935 -5.42 17.20 -29.69
N LYS A 936 -6.02 18.17 -28.99
CA LYS A 936 -5.93 19.60 -29.34
C LYS A 936 -4.66 20.29 -28.84
N THR A 937 -3.97 19.77 -27.83
CA THR A 937 -2.77 20.42 -27.23
C THR A 937 -1.47 20.18 -27.99
N LYS A 938 -1.49 19.35 -29.05
CA LYS A 938 -0.32 19.03 -29.89
C LYS A 938 -0.47 19.49 -31.35
N LYS A 939 -1.36 20.44 -31.64
CA LYS A 939 -1.38 21.16 -32.91
C LYS A 939 -0.73 22.52 -32.74
#